data_AF-A0A5J5E596-F1
#
_entry.id   AF-A0A5J5E596-F1
#
_cell.length_a   1.000
_cell.length_b   1.000
_cell.length_c   1.000
_cell.angle_alpha   90.00
_cell.angle_beta   90.00
_cell.angle_gamma   90.00
#
_symmetry.space_group_name_H-M   'P 1'
#
loop_
_entity.id
_entity.type
_entity.pdbx_description
1 polymer ?
#
loop_
_entity_poly.entity_id
_entity_poly.type
_entity_poly.pdbx_seq_one_letter_code
_entity_poly.pdbx_strand_id
1 'polypeptide(L)'
;MNAQHIFQGCKASIACIAAAATLMAGGVLNTPAASALEIDGQYYSSKQPYVAPDAETTANYSKAPEGYETVYTESMARHGSRGLSSYKYDALLMKMAEAADKDNGFKSDAIKNEFVKNLTAITAANVQNGYGMLTGQGANQHQGIGTRAYERNKALFDKAAQDGGKIAYQSSGEARATESGENFARGFNTASNNELANSTVNPADPAGTGEAAVFDKTPNTLYFHKAENPDGTEKTGDAKKIADDYQNFVENDQTIAGAEETISENADVMTASHDLLSQIFTDDFLAKLADGTYKWYNTADGTKNGDVNCAPGADPSKDADACGEAKKKIASEYDAAMDLYNLYIIAADMQNENTGSHTFDFNQYFQGQQASDARLFAWALDAEDFYEKGPSYTGQDETYKIAQPLLDDFFNTIDQRVNGGSTVATFRFAHAETIMPFAALLGLPGSTQQAPASTTDVYTYDNNEWRGESVTPMAANVQWDVAVKPGNDPKTGRAYTPLVRMLYNEKEIPFRSECTPIADGSTWYKLTELKSCLEAGHQTTGDNAKLQDGSNPLVGLVSEFGTYWQAPQFNDDGTLKSAGKVLNKQVLAENDEKVVAINNKAAEGATDATPSEQQQRALSDRDADKDVATAFKDGFGPVIGEYFAQGYNDGSLDKVAAVMNNNGWSGNPAKNVNQSPRPYVSDRSTWAPIKDDATGLNQNTGSNDLAGLPTSLDIIKVNTDADGKALGSDGKLHSPDYPKNSYEGSFPSGHTNKAYSRGVVLAVMVPQLAPEILARTSEAGNNRIVLGVHYPLDVMAGRIGGQSSVAAYMNANADEVAAASEQLTTYLASRCKADGLGDTLEQCIDNTGAAADKGYANAFTDEVSSKPVTDRASAIAAYQARMTYGFTQVTAGGKAFTAPEGASALLRYAYPSLTDEQRNAVLAKTAIDSGYPLDASSQGWQRIDLATALSAKVTLNKAGEVIAVAAADKPSVIVSNETVTPGDTDQNTKPSTQDKDKGSKMPNTGVAVTGVAAAMVLLALAGISLSLWKVRR
;
A
#
# COMPACT_ATOMS: atom_id res chain seq x y z
N MET A 1 17.45 45.73 -17.50
CA MET A 1 17.91 46.04 -18.89
C MET A 1 17.40 44.89 -19.75
N ASN A 2 16.34 45.00 -20.55
CA ASN A 2 15.99 46.02 -21.56
C ASN A 2 17.16 46.24 -22.55
N ALA A 3 16.99 46.13 -23.88
CA ALA A 3 15.74 45.95 -24.63
C ALA A 3 15.96 45.64 -26.16
N GLN A 4 14.89 45.21 -26.86
CA GLN A 4 14.54 45.55 -28.26
C GLN A 4 15.35 44.94 -29.45
N HIS A 5 14.84 44.73 -30.68
CA HIS A 5 13.48 44.64 -31.30
C HIS A 5 13.66 44.18 -32.80
N ILE A 6 12.90 43.21 -33.37
CA ILE A 6 11.59 43.27 -34.11
C ILE A 6 11.70 42.93 -35.62
N PHE A 7 10.88 41.94 -36.06
CA PHE A 7 10.15 41.72 -37.34
C PHE A 7 10.75 42.19 -38.70
N GLN A 8 10.72 41.45 -39.80
CA GLN A 8 9.60 40.77 -40.50
C GLN A 8 10.16 39.64 -41.41
N GLY A 9 9.42 38.68 -41.97
CA GLY A 9 7.97 38.53 -42.09
C GLY A 9 7.58 37.11 -42.55
N CYS A 10 6.28 36.79 -42.46
CA CYS A 10 5.77 35.42 -42.47
C CYS A 10 5.11 35.02 -43.80
N LYS A 11 5.27 33.74 -44.19
CA LYS A 11 4.34 32.87 -44.98
C LYS A 11 5.09 31.59 -45.41
N ALA A 12 4.63 30.35 -45.28
CA ALA A 12 3.62 29.62 -44.50
C ALA A 12 3.45 28.25 -45.21
N SER A 13 3.37 27.13 -44.47
CA SER A 13 2.88 25.75 -44.84
C SER A 13 3.76 24.70 -44.14
N ILE A 14 3.51 24.36 -42.86
CA ILE A 14 2.55 23.32 -42.39
C ILE A 14 2.95 21.90 -42.82
N ALA A 15 3.69 21.20 -41.95
CA ALA A 15 3.79 19.72 -41.90
C ALA A 15 4.44 19.21 -40.58
N CYS A 16 4.14 19.81 -39.42
CA CYS A 16 4.65 19.36 -38.10
C CYS A 16 3.58 19.41 -36.98
N ILE A 17 2.36 18.93 -37.27
CA ILE A 17 1.32 18.66 -36.25
C ILE A 17 0.67 17.31 -36.59
N ALA A 18 1.24 16.21 -36.10
CA ALA A 18 0.62 14.87 -35.96
C ALA A 18 1.65 13.79 -35.53
N ALA A 19 2.32 13.97 -34.38
CA ALA A 19 3.20 12.92 -33.82
C ALA A 19 3.39 12.99 -32.28
N ALA A 20 2.46 13.64 -31.56
CA ALA A 20 2.53 13.80 -30.10
C ALA A 20 1.12 13.71 -29.46
N ALA A 21 0.27 12.83 -29.99
CA ALA A 21 -1.13 12.68 -29.56
C ALA A 21 -1.60 11.21 -29.52
N THR A 22 -0.72 10.30 -29.08
CA THR A 22 -1.04 8.90 -28.72
C THR A 22 0.05 8.36 -27.79
N LEU A 23 0.09 8.87 -26.54
CA LEU A 23 0.75 8.26 -25.37
C LEU A 23 0.46 9.08 -24.09
N MET A 24 -0.81 9.43 -23.88
CA MET A 24 -1.35 9.99 -22.63
C MET A 24 -2.67 9.26 -22.31
N ALA A 25 -2.56 7.97 -22.05
CA ALA A 25 -3.61 7.15 -21.46
C ALA A 25 -2.98 6.43 -20.25
N GLY A 26 -3.47 6.71 -19.04
CA GLY A 26 -2.94 6.13 -17.80
C GLY A 26 -2.45 7.13 -16.73
N GLY A 27 -2.56 8.45 -16.96
CA GLY A 27 -2.27 9.46 -15.94
C GLY A 27 -3.45 10.39 -15.72
N VAL A 28 -4.29 10.09 -14.72
CA VAL A 28 -5.28 11.06 -14.22
C VAL A 28 -4.54 12.12 -13.44
N LEU A 29 -4.29 13.28 -14.07
CA LEU A 29 -3.87 14.47 -13.36
C LEU A 29 -5.09 14.98 -12.56
N ASN A 30 -5.15 14.61 -11.28
CA ASN A 30 -6.07 15.24 -10.34
C ASN A 30 -5.76 16.74 -10.27
N THR A 31 -6.55 17.55 -10.95
CA THR A 31 -6.72 18.96 -10.57
C THR A 31 -7.31 18.97 -9.15
N PRO A 32 -6.67 19.64 -8.16
CA PRO A 32 -7.19 19.67 -6.80
C PRO A 32 -8.60 20.27 -6.79
N ALA A 33 -9.49 19.70 -5.97
CA ALA A 33 -10.90 20.06 -5.98
C ALA A 33 -11.18 21.54 -5.64
N ALA A 34 -10.28 22.18 -4.88
CA ALA A 34 -10.33 23.63 -4.63
C ALA A 34 -10.34 24.44 -5.94
N SER A 35 -9.55 24.05 -6.95
CA SER A 35 -9.53 24.71 -8.25
C SER A 35 -10.78 24.45 -9.11
N ALA A 36 -11.70 23.57 -8.69
CA ALA A 36 -12.95 23.29 -9.40
C ALA A 36 -14.15 24.08 -8.87
N LEU A 37 -14.10 24.55 -7.62
CA LEU A 37 -15.14 25.38 -7.00
C LEU A 37 -14.89 26.88 -7.21
N GLU A 38 -13.62 27.33 -7.18
CA GLU A 38 -13.24 28.69 -7.61
C GLU A 38 -13.66 29.00 -9.07
N ILE A 39 -13.97 27.99 -9.90
CA ILE A 39 -14.44 28.14 -11.30
C ILE A 39 -15.91 28.63 -11.39
N ASP A 40 -16.77 28.30 -10.42
CA ASP A 40 -18.16 28.79 -10.43
C ASP A 40 -18.26 30.25 -9.92
N GLY A 41 -17.20 30.74 -9.26
CA GLY A 41 -17.03 32.15 -8.91
C GLY A 41 -18.00 32.70 -7.86
N GLN A 42 -18.70 31.83 -7.13
CA GLN A 42 -19.69 32.22 -6.13
C GLN A 42 -19.12 32.37 -4.71
N TYR A 43 -18.01 31.69 -4.40
CA TYR A 43 -17.25 31.83 -3.14
C TYR A 43 -18.13 31.73 -1.89
N TYR A 44 -18.71 30.56 -1.64
CA TYR A 44 -19.66 30.37 -0.53
C TYR A 44 -19.01 30.01 0.82
N SER A 45 -17.68 29.86 0.89
CA SER A 45 -16.95 29.50 2.11
C SER A 45 -17.56 28.23 2.76
N SER A 46 -17.52 28.08 4.10
CA SER A 46 -18.09 26.95 4.84
C SER A 46 -19.63 26.85 4.76
N LYS A 47 -20.30 27.65 3.92
CA LYS A 47 -21.76 27.65 3.66
C LYS A 47 -22.06 27.20 2.22
N GLN A 48 -21.05 26.69 1.50
CA GLN A 48 -21.24 25.95 0.25
C GLN A 48 -22.25 24.80 0.44
N PRO A 49 -23.38 24.77 -0.31
CA PRO A 49 -24.29 23.64 -0.34
C PRO A 49 -23.59 22.34 -0.75
N TYR A 50 -24.01 21.21 -0.17
CA TYR A 50 -23.35 19.92 -0.43
C TYR A 50 -23.40 19.52 -1.91
N VAL A 51 -22.23 19.27 -2.50
CA VAL A 51 -22.10 18.75 -3.86
C VAL A 51 -22.14 17.22 -3.81
N ALA A 52 -23.31 16.64 -4.07
CA ALA A 52 -23.48 15.19 -4.16
C ALA A 52 -22.61 14.59 -5.29
N PRO A 53 -22.05 13.38 -5.11
CA PRO A 53 -21.27 12.71 -6.15
C PRO A 53 -22.16 12.31 -7.32
N ASP A 54 -21.59 12.31 -8.53
CA ASP A 54 -22.28 11.81 -9.71
C ASP A 54 -22.26 10.27 -9.80
N ALA A 55 -22.99 9.75 -10.79
CA ALA A 55 -23.09 8.31 -11.03
C ALA A 55 -21.75 7.68 -11.46
N GLU A 56 -20.83 8.45 -12.03
CA GLU A 56 -19.51 7.96 -12.44
C GLU A 56 -18.58 7.82 -11.23
N THR A 57 -18.53 8.84 -10.36
CA THR A 57 -17.81 8.83 -9.08
C THR A 57 -18.23 7.63 -8.22
N THR A 58 -19.54 7.45 -8.04
CA THR A 58 -20.08 6.35 -7.22
C THR A 58 -19.89 4.97 -7.84
N ALA A 59 -19.89 4.84 -9.17
CA ALA A 59 -19.61 3.57 -9.86
C ALA A 59 -18.13 3.19 -9.83
N ASN A 60 -17.22 4.16 -9.67
CA ASN A 60 -15.77 3.97 -9.73
C ASN A 60 -15.09 3.74 -8.37
N TYR A 61 -15.84 3.68 -7.25
CA TYR A 61 -15.25 3.34 -5.96
C TYR A 61 -14.48 2.01 -6.00
N SER A 62 -13.24 2.01 -5.50
CA SER A 62 -12.35 0.86 -5.57
C SER A 62 -12.93 -0.33 -4.81
N LYS A 63 -12.77 -1.53 -5.36
CA LYS A 63 -13.23 -2.76 -4.68
C LYS A 63 -12.20 -3.19 -3.64
N ALA A 64 -12.68 -3.81 -2.57
CA ALA A 64 -11.81 -4.50 -1.62
C ALA A 64 -10.98 -5.59 -2.35
N PRO A 65 -9.74 -5.87 -1.90
CA PRO A 65 -8.89 -6.91 -2.49
C PRO A 65 -9.51 -8.31 -2.45
N GLU A 66 -8.97 -9.23 -3.24
CA GLU A 66 -9.53 -10.59 -3.37
C GLU A 66 -9.60 -11.35 -2.02
N GLY A 67 -10.82 -11.79 -1.69
CA GLY A 67 -11.15 -12.47 -0.45
C GLY A 67 -11.41 -11.56 0.75
N TYR A 68 -11.38 -10.24 0.59
CA TYR A 68 -11.86 -9.29 1.59
C TYR A 68 -13.32 -8.89 1.32
N GLU A 69 -14.17 -8.93 2.35
CA GLU A 69 -15.58 -8.51 2.31
C GLU A 69 -15.82 -7.36 3.30
N THR A 70 -16.59 -6.34 2.91
CA THR A 70 -16.97 -5.24 3.82
C THR A 70 -17.87 -5.76 4.94
N VAL A 71 -17.46 -5.58 6.19
CA VAL A 71 -18.19 -6.06 7.39
C VAL A 71 -18.60 -4.94 8.35
N TYR A 72 -18.13 -3.72 8.10
CA TYR A 72 -18.43 -2.53 8.88
C TYR A 72 -18.32 -1.27 8.01
N THR A 73 -19.09 -0.23 8.34
CA THR A 73 -18.96 1.11 7.75
C THR A 73 -19.30 2.16 8.80
N GLU A 74 -18.67 3.32 8.76
CA GLU A 74 -18.99 4.39 9.69
C GLU A 74 -18.86 5.77 9.05
N SER A 75 -19.47 6.77 9.68
CA SER A 75 -19.33 8.16 9.27
C SER A 75 -19.30 9.13 10.44
N MET A 76 -18.74 10.30 10.17
CA MET A 76 -19.12 11.53 10.85
C MET A 76 -19.48 12.58 9.79
N ALA A 77 -20.64 13.19 9.94
CA ALA A 77 -21.16 14.22 9.06
C ALA A 77 -21.52 15.48 9.84
N ARG A 78 -21.16 16.65 9.32
CA ARG A 78 -21.78 17.92 9.69
C ARG A 78 -23.27 17.87 9.37
N HIS A 79 -24.07 18.65 10.09
CA HIS A 79 -25.45 18.96 9.71
C HIS A 79 -25.58 19.52 8.27
N GLY A 80 -26.76 19.36 7.68
CA GLY A 80 -27.08 19.90 6.36
C GLY A 80 -27.22 21.43 6.35
N SER A 81 -27.50 21.96 5.17
CA SER A 81 -27.86 23.38 4.96
C SER A 81 -28.98 23.81 5.91
N ARG A 82 -28.82 24.99 6.51
CA ARG A 82 -29.66 25.50 7.59
C ARG A 82 -29.98 26.98 7.40
N GLY A 83 -31.03 27.43 8.08
CA GLY A 83 -31.34 28.85 8.18
C GLY A 83 -30.25 29.66 8.92
N LEU A 84 -30.51 30.96 9.05
CA LEU A 84 -29.76 31.86 9.93
C LEU A 84 -29.77 31.28 11.36
N SER A 85 -28.63 31.32 12.05
CA SER A 85 -28.52 30.70 13.38
C SER A 85 -29.43 31.35 14.43
N SER A 86 -29.67 32.65 14.28
CA SER A 86 -30.52 33.48 15.12
C SER A 86 -30.79 34.81 14.41
N TYR A 87 -31.81 35.55 14.84
CA TYR A 87 -32.16 36.86 14.29
C TYR A 87 -31.04 37.87 14.58
N LYS A 88 -30.19 38.15 13.58
CA LYS A 88 -28.90 38.83 13.78
C LYS A 88 -28.46 39.62 12.55
N TYR A 89 -28.01 38.95 11.49
CA TYR A 89 -27.50 39.60 10.28
C TYR A 89 -28.61 40.38 9.56
N ASP A 90 -29.75 39.72 9.39
CA ASP A 90 -31.01 40.25 8.91
C ASP A 90 -31.54 41.38 9.82
N ALA A 91 -31.49 41.19 11.14
CA ALA A 91 -31.89 42.18 12.13
C ALA A 91 -31.07 43.48 12.05
N LEU A 92 -29.74 43.36 12.02
CA LEU A 92 -28.82 44.50 12.02
C LEU A 92 -28.86 45.27 10.70
N LEU A 93 -28.90 44.57 9.56
CA LEU A 93 -29.09 45.21 8.26
C LEU A 93 -30.46 45.87 8.11
N MET A 94 -31.51 45.34 8.76
CA MET A 94 -32.80 46.04 8.83
C MET A 94 -32.69 47.33 9.65
N LYS A 95 -31.97 47.35 10.79
CA LYS A 95 -31.72 48.59 11.55
C LYS A 95 -30.92 49.63 10.75
N MET A 96 -29.95 49.17 9.94
CA MET A 96 -29.23 50.02 8.99
C MET A 96 -30.16 50.57 7.88
N ALA A 97 -31.04 49.72 7.33
CA ALA A 97 -32.03 50.12 6.32
C ALA A 97 -33.05 51.15 6.85
N GLU A 98 -33.56 50.96 8.07
CA GLU A 98 -34.45 51.89 8.76
C GLU A 98 -33.80 53.27 8.93
N ALA A 99 -32.52 53.31 9.30
CA ALA A 99 -31.75 54.56 9.42
C ALA A 99 -31.47 55.20 8.05
N ALA A 100 -31.18 54.40 7.02
CA ALA A 100 -30.94 54.87 5.66
C ALA A 100 -32.19 55.47 5.03
N ASP A 101 -33.39 54.90 5.20
CA ASP A 101 -34.63 55.50 4.67
C ASP A 101 -34.91 56.86 5.34
N LYS A 102 -34.76 56.93 6.66
CA LYS A 102 -34.97 58.15 7.45
C LYS A 102 -34.06 59.31 7.01
N ASP A 103 -32.79 59.03 6.75
CA ASP A 103 -31.77 60.05 6.46
C ASP A 103 -31.45 60.19 4.96
N ASN A 104 -32.27 59.61 4.07
CA ASN A 104 -32.10 59.59 2.60
C ASN A 104 -30.76 58.96 2.14
N GLY A 105 -30.31 57.92 2.85
CA GLY A 105 -29.06 57.20 2.64
C GLY A 105 -29.09 56.12 1.55
N PHE A 106 -30.22 55.86 0.87
CA PHE A 106 -30.28 54.91 -0.25
C PHE A 106 -30.00 55.59 -1.60
N LYS A 107 -29.33 54.90 -2.54
CA LYS A 107 -29.06 55.44 -3.88
C LYS A 107 -30.33 55.64 -4.74
N SER A 108 -31.41 54.91 -4.50
CA SER A 108 -32.73 55.17 -5.09
C SER A 108 -33.86 54.44 -4.33
N ASP A 109 -35.11 54.86 -4.53
CA ASP A 109 -36.28 54.15 -4.00
C ASP A 109 -36.41 52.72 -4.54
N ALA A 110 -35.95 52.45 -5.76
CA ALA A 110 -35.97 51.09 -6.32
C ALA A 110 -35.00 50.17 -5.57
N ILE A 111 -33.78 50.65 -5.30
CA ILE A 111 -32.76 49.95 -4.52
C ILE A 111 -33.24 49.74 -3.07
N LYS A 112 -33.81 50.77 -2.44
CA LYS A 112 -34.43 50.66 -1.11
C LYS A 112 -35.48 49.55 -1.05
N ASN A 113 -36.43 49.58 -1.98
CA ASN A 113 -37.55 48.64 -1.99
C ASN A 113 -37.07 47.20 -2.18
N GLU A 114 -36.07 46.98 -3.04
CA GLU A 114 -35.51 45.64 -3.28
C GLU A 114 -34.67 45.14 -2.10
N PHE A 115 -33.83 45.99 -1.49
CA PHE A 115 -33.04 45.62 -0.31
C PHE A 115 -33.92 45.29 0.90
N VAL A 116 -34.90 46.14 1.22
CA VAL A 116 -35.86 45.90 2.31
C VAL A 116 -36.72 44.66 2.05
N LYS A 117 -37.13 44.42 0.79
CA LYS A 117 -37.81 43.19 0.37
C LYS A 117 -36.95 41.95 0.64
N ASN A 118 -35.69 41.94 0.21
CA ASN A 118 -34.78 40.80 0.40
C ASN A 118 -34.59 40.48 1.89
N LEU A 119 -34.33 41.49 2.73
CA LEU A 119 -34.22 41.33 4.19
C LEU A 119 -35.51 40.80 4.81
N THR A 120 -36.67 41.38 4.46
CA THR A 120 -37.99 40.95 4.97
C THR A 120 -38.29 39.51 4.57
N ALA A 121 -37.97 39.13 3.33
CA ALA A 121 -38.23 37.80 2.80
C ALA A 121 -37.37 36.73 3.48
N ILE A 122 -36.06 36.94 3.63
CA ILE A 122 -35.20 35.95 4.31
C ILE A 122 -35.52 35.85 5.81
N THR A 123 -35.87 36.96 6.46
CA THR A 123 -36.39 36.97 7.84
C THR A 123 -37.66 36.12 7.94
N ALA A 124 -38.65 36.35 7.07
CA ALA A 124 -39.90 35.61 7.06
C ALA A 124 -39.70 34.11 6.77
N ALA A 125 -38.76 33.75 5.89
CA ALA A 125 -38.39 32.36 5.63
C ALA A 125 -37.80 31.68 6.89
N ASN A 126 -36.92 32.36 7.62
CA ASN A 126 -36.37 31.84 8.88
C ASN A 126 -37.43 31.74 9.99
N VAL A 127 -38.32 32.73 10.13
CA VAL A 127 -39.46 32.66 11.06
C VAL A 127 -40.40 31.49 10.75
N GLN A 128 -40.60 31.16 9.46
CA GLN A 128 -41.44 30.04 9.05
C GLN A 128 -40.75 28.68 9.27
N ASN A 129 -39.44 28.61 9.10
CA ASN A 129 -38.64 27.39 9.24
C ASN A 129 -38.22 27.09 10.69
N GLY A 130 -38.12 28.14 11.52
CA GLY A 130 -37.34 28.15 12.75
C GLY A 130 -35.89 28.59 12.47
N TYR A 131 -35.38 29.55 13.24
CA TYR A 131 -33.96 29.92 13.22
C TYR A 131 -33.11 28.74 13.72
N GLY A 132 -31.90 28.61 13.18
CA GLY A 132 -30.95 27.51 13.47
C GLY A 132 -31.30 26.15 12.81
N MET A 133 -32.57 25.92 12.48
CA MET A 133 -33.09 24.65 11.97
C MET A 133 -32.63 24.32 10.54
N LEU A 134 -32.69 23.04 10.17
CA LEU A 134 -32.42 22.59 8.80
C LEU A 134 -33.35 23.23 7.78
N THR A 135 -32.82 23.50 6.59
CA THR A 135 -33.63 23.80 5.40
C THR A 135 -34.12 22.51 4.74
N GLY A 136 -35.11 22.62 3.86
CA GLY A 136 -35.47 21.54 2.94
C GLY A 136 -34.30 21.11 2.05
N GLN A 137 -33.34 22.01 1.76
CA GLN A 137 -32.11 21.65 1.06
C GLN A 137 -31.24 20.74 1.95
N GLY A 138 -31.01 21.10 3.21
CA GLY A 138 -30.23 20.29 4.16
C GLY A 138 -30.85 18.93 4.44
N ALA A 139 -32.18 18.86 4.55
CA ALA A 139 -32.92 17.61 4.64
C ALA A 139 -32.67 16.69 3.41
N ASN A 140 -32.74 17.25 2.19
CA ASN A 140 -32.48 16.53 0.96
C ASN A 140 -31.02 16.04 0.85
N GLN A 141 -30.05 16.83 1.31
CA GLN A 141 -28.63 16.45 1.34
C GLN A 141 -28.44 15.16 2.15
N HIS A 142 -28.93 15.15 3.40
CA HIS A 142 -28.80 13.97 4.27
C HIS A 142 -29.61 12.77 3.79
N GLN A 143 -30.82 12.94 3.27
CA GLN A 143 -31.58 11.83 2.64
C GLN A 143 -30.80 11.23 1.46
N GLY A 144 -30.14 12.06 0.64
CA GLY A 144 -29.28 11.61 -0.45
C GLY A 144 -28.05 10.82 0.04
N ILE A 145 -27.33 11.33 1.04
CA ILE A 145 -26.16 10.66 1.62
C ILE A 145 -26.58 9.33 2.28
N GLY A 146 -27.70 9.29 3.00
CA GLY A 146 -28.23 8.07 3.62
C GLY A 146 -28.62 7.00 2.60
N THR A 147 -29.21 7.41 1.47
CA THR A 147 -29.50 6.54 0.33
C THR A 147 -28.22 5.91 -0.23
N ARG A 148 -27.21 6.74 -0.55
CA ARG A 148 -25.93 6.28 -1.13
C ARG A 148 -25.09 5.46 -0.14
N ALA A 149 -25.19 5.75 1.16
CA ALA A 149 -24.53 4.95 2.21
C ALA A 149 -25.06 3.51 2.25
N TYR A 150 -26.37 3.31 2.08
CA TYR A 150 -26.95 1.98 1.88
C TYR A 150 -26.49 1.36 0.55
N GLU A 151 -26.64 2.07 -0.57
CA GLU A 151 -26.33 1.53 -1.90
C GLU A 151 -24.86 1.07 -2.03
N ARG A 152 -23.91 1.89 -1.56
CA ARG A 152 -22.47 1.58 -1.56
C ARG A 152 -22.14 0.31 -0.79
N ASN A 153 -22.85 0.06 0.31
CA ASN A 153 -22.62 -1.04 1.23
C ASN A 153 -23.77 -2.06 1.24
N LYS A 154 -24.52 -2.18 0.13
CA LYS A 154 -25.74 -3.00 0.07
C LYS A 154 -25.50 -4.45 0.51
N ALA A 155 -24.37 -5.06 0.13
CA ALA A 155 -24.04 -6.43 0.54
C ALA A 155 -23.85 -6.59 2.07
N LEU A 156 -23.27 -5.58 2.74
CA LEU A 156 -23.15 -5.55 4.20
C LEU A 156 -24.54 -5.44 4.85
N PHE A 157 -25.39 -4.56 4.35
CA PHE A 157 -26.68 -4.27 4.94
C PHE A 157 -27.74 -5.34 4.69
N ASP A 158 -27.80 -5.91 3.48
CA ASP A 158 -28.64 -7.06 3.17
C ASP A 158 -28.27 -8.27 4.05
N LYS A 159 -26.98 -8.45 4.36
CA LYS A 159 -26.50 -9.47 5.30
C LYS A 159 -26.85 -9.12 6.75
N ALA A 160 -26.71 -7.87 7.15
CA ALA A 160 -27.09 -7.41 8.50
C ALA A 160 -28.58 -7.62 8.79
N ALA A 161 -29.46 -7.44 7.79
CA ALA A 161 -30.89 -7.70 7.91
C ALA A 161 -31.21 -9.19 8.15
N GLN A 162 -30.38 -10.10 7.64
CA GLN A 162 -30.50 -11.54 7.82
C GLN A 162 -29.88 -12.01 9.15
N ASP A 163 -28.67 -11.53 9.47
CA ASP A 163 -27.85 -11.97 10.60
C ASP A 163 -28.18 -11.23 11.92
N GLY A 164 -29.08 -10.24 11.89
CA GLY A 164 -29.47 -9.44 13.07
C GLY A 164 -28.47 -8.34 13.45
N GLY A 165 -27.67 -7.87 12.49
CA GLY A 165 -26.72 -6.77 12.66
C GLY A 165 -27.42 -5.45 12.99
N LYS A 166 -26.71 -4.56 13.71
CA LYS A 166 -27.26 -3.31 14.26
C LYS A 166 -26.59 -2.05 13.72
N ILE A 167 -27.35 -0.96 13.62
CA ILE A 167 -26.87 0.37 13.25
C ILE A 167 -26.88 1.26 14.49
N ALA A 168 -25.74 1.84 14.84
CA ALA A 168 -25.64 2.89 15.83
C ALA A 168 -25.84 4.25 15.14
N TYR A 169 -26.79 5.03 15.63
CA TYR A 169 -26.97 6.42 15.25
C TYR A 169 -26.53 7.30 16.42
N GLN A 170 -25.70 8.32 16.17
CA GLN A 170 -25.19 9.22 17.20
C GLN A 170 -25.34 10.68 16.78
N SER A 171 -25.56 11.55 17.75
CA SER A 171 -25.63 13.00 17.56
C SER A 171 -24.82 13.71 18.64
N SER A 172 -24.35 14.92 18.35
CA SER A 172 -23.89 15.85 19.39
C SER A 172 -24.95 16.18 20.46
N GLY A 173 -26.22 15.89 20.19
CA GLY A 173 -27.38 16.28 21.02
C GLY A 173 -27.98 17.63 20.64
N GLU A 174 -27.38 18.33 19.68
CA GLU A 174 -27.93 19.56 19.11
C GLU A 174 -29.04 19.22 18.08
N ALA A 175 -30.05 20.09 17.97
CA ALA A 175 -31.25 19.85 17.18
C ALA A 175 -30.95 19.66 15.68
N ARG A 176 -30.29 20.62 15.00
CA ARG A 176 -30.04 20.53 13.54
C ARG A 176 -29.12 19.37 13.17
N ALA A 177 -28.19 18.98 14.05
CA ALA A 177 -27.38 17.77 13.91
C ALA A 177 -28.23 16.50 14.03
N THR A 178 -29.15 16.45 15.00
CA THR A 178 -30.05 15.29 15.20
C THR A 178 -31.02 15.13 14.03
N GLU A 179 -31.66 16.21 13.58
CA GLU A 179 -32.56 16.20 12.40
C GLU A 179 -31.83 15.84 11.09
N SER A 180 -30.55 16.19 10.97
CA SER A 180 -29.69 15.74 9.86
C SER A 180 -29.53 14.22 9.89
N GLY A 181 -29.36 13.67 11.09
CA GLY A 181 -29.36 12.23 11.33
C GLY A 181 -30.70 11.57 10.98
N GLU A 182 -31.82 12.14 11.41
CA GLU A 182 -33.16 11.63 11.07
C GLU A 182 -33.38 11.60 9.56
N ASN A 183 -32.99 12.66 8.84
CA ASN A 183 -33.09 12.73 7.38
C ASN A 183 -32.17 11.70 6.70
N PHE A 184 -30.96 11.49 7.19
CA PHE A 184 -30.10 10.39 6.74
C PHE A 184 -30.77 9.03 6.95
N ALA A 185 -31.34 8.79 8.14
CA ALA A 185 -32.02 7.54 8.47
C ALA A 185 -33.25 7.32 7.57
N ARG A 186 -34.01 8.36 7.23
CA ARG A 186 -35.13 8.29 6.27
C ARG A 186 -34.68 7.87 4.88
N GLY A 187 -33.59 8.45 4.36
CA GLY A 187 -33.01 8.06 3.07
C GLY A 187 -32.52 6.62 3.08
N PHE A 188 -31.73 6.25 4.10
CA PHE A 188 -31.21 4.90 4.32
C PHE A 188 -32.32 3.84 4.44
N ASN A 189 -33.35 4.10 5.25
CA ASN A 189 -34.49 3.22 5.44
C ASN A 189 -35.34 3.09 4.17
N THR A 190 -35.49 4.16 3.40
CA THR A 190 -36.19 4.10 2.10
C THR A 190 -35.44 3.22 1.11
N ALA A 191 -34.11 3.41 0.99
CA ALA A 191 -33.27 2.63 0.09
C ALA A 191 -33.20 1.13 0.46
N SER A 192 -33.23 0.82 1.75
CA SER A 192 -33.26 -0.55 2.30
C SER A 192 -34.66 -1.16 2.44
N ASN A 193 -35.70 -0.57 1.83
CA ASN A 193 -37.10 -1.02 1.94
C ASN A 193 -37.61 -1.17 3.40
N ASN A 194 -37.03 -0.43 4.33
CA ASN A 194 -37.24 -0.49 5.78
C ASN A 194 -36.81 -1.80 6.46
N GLU A 195 -36.04 -2.68 5.80
CA GLU A 195 -35.57 -3.95 6.37
C GLU A 195 -34.68 -3.75 7.61
N LEU A 196 -33.98 -2.61 7.71
CA LEU A 196 -33.12 -2.25 8.83
C LEU A 196 -33.68 -1.17 9.76
N ALA A 197 -34.91 -0.68 9.53
CA ALA A 197 -35.47 0.45 10.28
C ALA A 197 -35.64 0.19 11.79
N ASN A 198 -35.78 -1.09 12.19
CA ASN A 198 -35.85 -1.53 13.60
C ASN A 198 -34.54 -2.23 14.06
N SER A 199 -33.50 -2.17 13.24
CA SER A 199 -32.19 -2.79 13.49
C SER A 199 -31.21 -1.77 14.05
N THR A 200 -31.65 -0.92 14.97
CA THR A 200 -30.80 0.04 15.66
C THR A 200 -30.20 -0.52 16.96
N VAL A 201 -29.09 0.08 17.39
CA VAL A 201 -28.58 -0.01 18.77
C VAL A 201 -29.48 0.86 19.66
N ASN A 202 -29.76 0.40 20.88
CA ASN A 202 -30.48 1.23 21.86
C ASN A 202 -29.52 2.32 22.40
N PRO A 203 -29.81 3.62 22.26
CA PRO A 203 -28.98 4.68 22.82
C PRO A 203 -28.94 4.63 24.35
N ALA A 204 -27.82 5.04 24.94
CA ALA A 204 -27.65 5.16 26.39
C ALA A 204 -28.27 6.47 26.91
N ASP A 205 -28.17 7.56 26.14
CA ASP A 205 -28.76 8.86 26.41
C ASP A 205 -29.41 9.42 25.12
N PRO A 206 -30.71 9.13 24.88
CA PRO A 206 -31.38 9.49 23.64
C PRO A 206 -31.38 11.00 23.34
N ALA A 207 -31.12 11.38 22.09
CA ALA A 207 -31.13 12.79 21.66
C ALA A 207 -32.52 13.44 21.69
N GLY A 208 -33.60 12.66 21.75
CA GLY A 208 -34.96 13.18 21.86
C GLY A 208 -36.03 12.10 21.93
N THR A 209 -37.21 12.43 21.41
CA THR A 209 -38.36 11.51 21.32
C THR A 209 -38.81 11.36 19.86
N GLY A 210 -39.58 10.32 19.54
CA GLY A 210 -39.96 10.07 18.15
C GLY A 210 -38.79 9.49 17.34
N GLU A 211 -38.42 10.11 16.23
CA GLU A 211 -37.31 9.65 15.39
C GLU A 211 -35.94 9.88 16.05
N ALA A 212 -35.74 10.99 16.74
CA ALA A 212 -34.58 11.28 17.58
C ALA A 212 -34.32 10.23 18.69
N ALA A 213 -35.30 9.39 19.04
CA ALA A 213 -35.18 8.42 20.13
C ALA A 213 -34.22 7.24 19.85
N VAL A 214 -33.72 7.10 18.61
CA VAL A 214 -32.70 6.09 18.25
C VAL A 214 -31.28 6.66 18.16
N PHE A 215 -31.10 7.96 18.38
CA PHE A 215 -29.82 8.65 18.32
C PHE A 215 -29.23 8.78 19.73
N ASP A 216 -28.00 8.32 19.92
CA ASP A 216 -27.27 8.46 21.19
C ASP A 216 -26.55 9.81 21.26
N LYS A 217 -26.63 10.52 22.39
CA LYS A 217 -25.88 11.77 22.60
C LYS A 217 -24.43 11.47 22.97
N THR A 218 -23.50 11.78 22.06
CA THR A 218 -22.06 11.57 22.27
C THR A 218 -21.25 12.89 22.18
N PRO A 219 -21.58 13.92 22.98
CA PRO A 219 -20.93 15.23 22.87
C PRO A 219 -19.42 15.22 23.21
N ASN A 220 -18.91 14.17 23.87
CA ASN A 220 -17.46 14.01 24.09
C ASN A 220 -16.68 13.69 22.80
N THR A 221 -17.33 13.11 21.78
CA THR A 221 -16.72 12.82 20.47
C THR A 221 -17.27 13.71 19.35
N LEU A 222 -18.47 14.28 19.52
CA LEU A 222 -19.15 15.10 18.49
C LEU A 222 -19.27 16.59 18.84
N TYR A 223 -18.90 17.00 20.07
CA TYR A 223 -18.95 18.39 20.54
C TYR A 223 -17.75 18.72 21.45
N PHE A 224 -16.57 18.18 21.14
CA PHE A 224 -15.35 18.27 21.95
C PHE A 224 -14.77 19.70 22.10
N HIS A 225 -15.21 20.65 21.27
CA HIS A 225 -14.70 22.02 21.22
C HIS A 225 -15.29 22.97 22.30
N LYS A 226 -16.25 22.51 23.11
CA LYS A 226 -16.91 23.29 24.19
C LYS A 226 -17.15 22.46 25.44
N ALA A 227 -17.00 23.07 26.61
CA ALA A 227 -17.26 22.39 27.88
C ALA A 227 -18.77 22.20 28.15
N GLU A 228 -19.59 23.19 27.80
CA GLU A 228 -21.05 23.07 27.79
C GLU A 228 -21.50 22.22 26.58
N ASN A 229 -22.36 21.23 26.84
CA ASN A 229 -23.00 20.38 25.84
C ASN A 229 -24.25 21.06 25.26
N PRO A 230 -24.73 20.66 24.07
CA PRO A 230 -25.91 21.28 23.46
C PRO A 230 -27.22 21.17 24.27
N ASP A 231 -27.30 20.23 25.21
CA ASP A 231 -28.46 20.06 26.11
C ASP A 231 -28.34 20.84 27.44
N GLY A 232 -27.33 21.73 27.56
CA GLY A 232 -27.08 22.54 28.76
C GLY A 232 -26.39 21.79 29.90
N THR A 233 -25.92 20.56 29.67
CA THR A 233 -25.06 19.85 30.64
C THR A 233 -23.59 20.23 30.48
N GLU A 234 -22.77 20.09 31.53
CA GLU A 234 -21.32 20.30 31.46
C GLU A 234 -20.57 18.96 31.28
N LYS A 235 -19.51 18.96 30.47
CA LYS A 235 -18.56 17.85 30.39
C LYS A 235 -17.83 17.64 31.72
N THR A 236 -17.22 16.48 31.88
CA THR A 236 -16.37 16.16 33.04
C THR A 236 -15.10 15.42 32.61
N GLY A 237 -14.09 15.37 33.51
CA GLY A 237 -12.83 14.67 33.27
C GLY A 237 -12.07 15.23 32.06
N ASP A 238 -11.40 14.34 31.32
CA ASP A 238 -10.54 14.71 30.20
C ASP A 238 -11.31 15.41 29.07
N ALA A 239 -12.57 15.05 28.83
CA ALA A 239 -13.41 15.70 27.82
C ALA A 239 -13.70 17.18 28.16
N LYS A 240 -13.84 17.53 29.45
CA LYS A 240 -13.91 18.95 29.85
C LYS A 240 -12.54 19.62 29.71
N LYS A 241 -11.46 18.95 30.10
CA LYS A 241 -10.10 19.50 30.00
C LYS A 241 -9.74 19.86 28.55
N ILE A 242 -10.00 18.97 27.59
CA ILE A 242 -9.77 19.20 26.15
C ILE A 242 -10.51 20.47 25.69
N ALA A 243 -11.77 20.61 26.06
CA ALA A 243 -12.58 21.76 25.68
C ALA A 243 -12.13 23.06 26.37
N ASP A 244 -11.95 23.04 27.70
CA ASP A 244 -11.49 24.19 28.47
C ASP A 244 -10.13 24.69 27.97
N ASP A 245 -9.16 23.80 27.73
CA ASP A 245 -7.83 24.17 27.22
C ASP A 245 -7.91 24.81 25.83
N TYR A 246 -8.70 24.24 24.91
CA TYR A 246 -8.91 24.79 23.57
C TYR A 246 -9.61 26.16 23.60
N GLN A 247 -10.68 26.31 24.37
CA GLN A 247 -11.39 27.58 24.50
C GLN A 247 -10.48 28.66 25.08
N ASN A 248 -9.68 28.33 26.12
CA ASN A 248 -8.68 29.23 26.68
C ASN A 248 -7.55 29.55 25.68
N PHE A 249 -7.12 28.60 24.85
CA PHE A 249 -6.09 28.82 23.84
C PHE A 249 -6.56 29.82 22.78
N VAL A 250 -7.69 29.56 22.13
CA VAL A 250 -8.22 30.42 21.06
C VAL A 250 -8.56 31.82 21.60
N GLU A 251 -9.14 31.96 22.79
CA GLU A 251 -9.48 33.26 23.38
C GLU A 251 -8.25 34.13 23.72
N ASN A 252 -7.08 33.53 23.96
CA ASN A 252 -5.90 34.24 24.50
C ASN A 252 -4.66 34.24 23.59
N ASP A 253 -4.63 33.44 22.52
CA ASP A 253 -3.45 33.40 21.64
C ASP A 253 -3.26 34.70 20.84
N GLN A 254 -2.07 35.26 20.94
CA GLN A 254 -1.73 36.55 20.34
C GLN A 254 -1.43 36.44 18.84
N THR A 255 -1.14 35.24 18.33
CA THR A 255 -0.87 34.99 16.90
C THR A 255 -2.18 34.95 16.13
N ILE A 256 -3.18 34.22 16.64
CA ILE A 256 -4.55 34.21 16.11
C ILE A 256 -5.12 35.63 16.12
N ALA A 257 -5.19 36.27 17.30
CA ALA A 257 -5.78 37.60 17.42
C ALA A 257 -5.11 38.66 16.52
N GLY A 258 -3.78 38.66 16.40
CA GLY A 258 -3.05 39.61 15.54
C GLY A 258 -3.14 39.29 14.04
N ALA A 259 -3.35 38.03 13.67
CA ALA A 259 -3.63 37.65 12.28
C ALA A 259 -5.05 38.04 11.87
N GLU A 260 -6.05 37.80 12.72
CA GLU A 260 -7.42 38.27 12.53
C GLU A 260 -7.52 39.79 12.45
N GLU A 261 -6.82 40.52 13.32
CA GLU A 261 -6.70 41.99 13.25
C GLU A 261 -6.15 42.41 11.87
N THR A 262 -5.03 41.83 11.43
CA THR A 262 -4.41 42.12 10.12
C THR A 262 -5.32 41.81 8.92
N ILE A 263 -6.16 40.78 9.01
CA ILE A 263 -7.11 40.41 7.96
C ILE A 263 -8.32 41.35 7.97
N SER A 264 -8.85 41.68 9.14
CA SER A 264 -9.96 42.64 9.27
C SER A 264 -9.56 44.06 8.86
N GLU A 265 -8.32 44.50 9.11
CA GLU A 265 -7.79 45.80 8.69
C GLU A 265 -7.26 45.81 7.24
N ASN A 266 -7.42 44.72 6.48
CA ASN A 266 -6.89 44.61 5.12
C ASN A 266 -7.52 45.67 4.19
N ALA A 267 -6.68 46.44 3.49
CA ALA A 267 -7.11 47.55 2.65
C ALA A 267 -7.99 47.13 1.46
N ASP A 268 -7.79 45.93 0.90
CA ASP A 268 -8.59 45.43 -0.22
C ASP A 268 -9.97 44.96 0.28
N VAL A 269 -10.04 44.33 1.47
CA VAL A 269 -11.31 43.97 2.14
C VAL A 269 -12.11 45.22 2.53
N MET A 270 -11.44 46.26 3.03
CA MET A 270 -12.08 47.54 3.33
C MET A 270 -12.59 48.25 2.07
N THR A 271 -11.83 48.19 0.97
CA THR A 271 -12.28 48.71 -0.34
C THR A 271 -13.48 47.93 -0.87
N ALA A 272 -13.43 46.60 -0.85
CA ALA A 272 -14.54 45.72 -1.22
C ALA A 272 -15.80 45.94 -0.35
N SER A 273 -15.62 46.21 0.95
CA SER A 273 -16.72 46.55 1.86
C SER A 273 -17.43 47.83 1.43
N HIS A 274 -16.65 48.86 1.08
CA HIS A 274 -17.18 50.12 0.55
C HIS A 274 -17.86 49.91 -0.81
N ASP A 275 -17.20 49.23 -1.75
CA ASP A 275 -17.71 49.00 -3.10
C ASP A 275 -19.03 48.22 -3.07
N LEU A 276 -19.12 47.14 -2.28
CA LEU A 276 -20.34 46.37 -2.05
C LEU A 276 -21.48 47.25 -1.52
N LEU A 277 -21.25 47.95 -0.39
CA LEU A 277 -22.29 48.74 0.27
C LEU A 277 -22.69 49.98 -0.53
N SER A 278 -21.76 50.54 -1.30
CA SER A 278 -22.04 51.67 -2.19
C SER A 278 -23.05 51.31 -3.28
N GLN A 279 -23.28 50.03 -3.60
CA GLN A 279 -24.36 49.65 -4.52
C GLN A 279 -25.74 50.02 -3.95
N ILE A 280 -25.88 50.02 -2.62
CA ILE A 280 -27.14 50.19 -1.90
C ILE A 280 -27.26 51.61 -1.34
N PHE A 281 -26.20 52.08 -0.68
CA PHE A 281 -26.18 53.31 0.12
C PHE A 281 -25.38 54.44 -0.54
N THR A 282 -25.65 55.68 -0.13
CA THR A 282 -24.92 56.87 -0.57
C THR A 282 -23.62 57.05 0.22
N ASP A 283 -22.61 57.61 -0.43
CA ASP A 283 -21.28 57.84 0.15
C ASP A 283 -21.38 58.76 1.40
N ASP A 284 -22.29 59.74 1.41
CA ASP A 284 -22.62 60.60 2.57
C ASP A 284 -23.24 59.84 3.76
N PHE A 285 -23.88 58.70 3.52
CA PHE A 285 -24.41 57.82 4.58
C PHE A 285 -23.34 56.86 5.09
N LEU A 286 -22.54 56.28 4.19
CA LEU A 286 -21.42 55.40 4.53
C LEU A 286 -20.32 56.13 5.30
N ALA A 287 -19.98 57.37 4.93
CA ALA A 287 -19.02 58.20 5.66
C ALA A 287 -19.39 58.42 7.15
N LYS A 288 -20.68 58.47 7.49
CA LYS A 288 -21.17 58.54 8.89
C LYS A 288 -21.09 57.20 9.63
N LEU A 289 -21.03 56.08 8.92
CA LEU A 289 -20.72 54.78 9.52
C LEU A 289 -19.21 54.69 9.77
N ALA A 290 -18.39 55.09 8.78
CA ALA A 290 -16.93 55.12 8.88
C ALA A 290 -16.39 56.06 9.99
N ASP A 291 -17.01 57.24 10.20
CA ASP A 291 -16.62 58.16 11.29
C ASP A 291 -17.21 57.78 12.67
N GLY A 292 -18.04 56.73 12.72
CA GLY A 292 -18.66 56.21 13.94
C GLY A 292 -19.90 56.98 14.42
N THR A 293 -20.44 57.92 13.63
CA THR A 293 -21.73 58.60 13.89
C THR A 293 -22.89 57.61 13.90
N TYR A 294 -22.92 56.64 12.97
CA TYR A 294 -23.84 55.52 13.02
C TYR A 294 -23.22 54.31 13.70
N LYS A 295 -24.06 53.62 14.49
CA LYS A 295 -23.75 52.36 15.16
C LYS A 295 -25.07 51.70 15.55
N TRP A 296 -25.31 50.50 15.07
CA TRP A 296 -26.54 49.75 15.35
C TRP A 296 -26.23 48.55 16.21
N TYR A 297 -27.01 48.35 17.26
CA TYR A 297 -27.01 47.15 18.10
C TYR A 297 -28.25 46.32 17.80
N ASN A 298 -28.23 45.02 18.07
CA ASN A 298 -29.36 44.13 17.81
C ASN A 298 -30.43 44.22 18.91
N THR A 299 -31.01 45.40 19.03
CA THR A 299 -32.07 45.78 19.97
C THR A 299 -33.23 46.38 19.20
N ALA A 300 -34.42 46.43 19.81
CA ALA A 300 -35.64 46.87 19.14
C ALA A 300 -35.51 48.27 18.50
N ASP A 301 -34.77 49.18 19.14
CA ASP A 301 -34.50 50.55 18.68
C ASP A 301 -33.12 50.76 18.04
N GLY A 302 -32.30 49.72 17.94
CA GLY A 302 -30.95 49.78 17.38
C GLY A 302 -29.88 50.35 18.32
N THR A 303 -30.20 50.69 19.58
CA THR A 303 -29.26 51.29 20.54
C THR A 303 -28.67 50.28 21.52
N LYS A 304 -27.49 50.58 22.08
CA LYS A 304 -26.74 49.66 22.98
C LYS A 304 -27.53 49.13 24.19
N ASN A 305 -28.52 49.89 24.66
CA ASN A 305 -29.30 49.57 25.86
C ASN A 305 -30.80 49.41 25.54
N GLY A 306 -31.17 49.25 24.27
CA GLY A 306 -32.55 49.01 23.86
C GLY A 306 -33.07 47.64 24.29
N ASP A 307 -34.39 47.46 24.23
CA ASP A 307 -35.05 46.19 24.53
C ASP A 307 -34.64 45.06 23.54
N VAL A 308 -34.84 43.81 23.95
CA VAL A 308 -34.56 42.62 23.12
C VAL A 308 -35.32 42.70 21.79
N ASN A 309 -34.60 42.45 20.69
CA ASN A 309 -35.15 42.43 19.34
C ASN A 309 -35.58 41.00 18.97
N CYS A 310 -36.78 40.81 18.43
CA CYS A 310 -37.26 39.52 17.95
C CYS A 310 -37.81 39.64 16.53
N ALA A 311 -37.65 38.58 15.73
CA ALA A 311 -38.00 38.57 14.32
C ALA A 311 -39.51 38.80 14.11
N PRO A 312 -39.93 39.67 13.16
CA PRO A 312 -41.34 39.95 12.90
C PRO A 312 -42.15 38.69 12.60
N GLY A 313 -43.15 38.41 13.47
CA GLY A 313 -44.05 37.26 13.33
C GLY A 313 -43.60 35.99 14.06
N ALA A 314 -42.41 35.99 14.68
CA ALA A 314 -41.94 34.86 15.49
C ALA A 314 -42.71 34.69 16.81
N ASP A 315 -42.65 33.48 17.36
CA ASP A 315 -43.13 33.14 18.70
C ASP A 315 -41.93 32.75 19.57
N PRO A 316 -41.42 33.68 20.42
CA PRO A 316 -40.24 33.44 21.27
C PRO A 316 -40.37 32.28 22.26
N SER A 317 -41.58 31.74 22.46
CA SER A 317 -41.80 30.56 23.30
C SER A 317 -41.59 29.23 22.58
N LYS A 318 -41.42 29.26 21.24
CA LYS A 318 -41.17 28.11 20.38
C LYS A 318 -39.84 28.18 19.66
N ASP A 319 -39.41 29.38 19.31
CA ASP A 319 -38.12 29.67 18.68
C ASP A 319 -37.46 30.81 19.47
N ALA A 320 -36.53 30.47 20.35
CA ALA A 320 -35.79 31.45 21.14
C ALA A 320 -34.72 32.18 20.32
N ASP A 321 -34.18 31.54 19.29
CA ASP A 321 -33.14 32.08 18.40
C ASP A 321 -33.70 33.14 17.44
N ALA A 322 -35.02 33.18 17.23
CA ALA A 322 -35.72 34.32 16.65
C ALA A 322 -35.60 35.62 17.47
N CYS A 323 -35.08 35.59 18.70
CA CYS A 323 -34.74 36.77 19.49
C CYS A 323 -33.22 36.95 19.61
N GLY A 324 -32.71 38.07 19.08
CA GLY A 324 -31.28 38.30 18.91
C GLY A 324 -30.53 38.77 20.17
N GLU A 325 -29.25 38.42 20.26
CA GLU A 325 -28.35 38.93 21.30
C GLU A 325 -28.09 40.44 21.15
N ALA A 326 -28.56 41.25 22.11
CA ALA A 326 -28.40 42.71 22.14
C ALA A 326 -26.95 43.25 22.01
N LYS A 327 -25.93 42.43 22.33
CA LYS A 327 -24.50 42.81 22.21
C LYS A 327 -23.98 42.81 20.76
N LYS A 328 -24.65 42.13 19.83
CA LYS A 328 -24.28 42.10 18.40
C LYS A 328 -24.57 43.47 17.78
N LYS A 329 -23.73 43.89 16.84
CA LYS A 329 -23.71 45.27 16.34
C LYS A 329 -23.14 45.36 14.92
N ILE A 330 -23.52 46.40 14.20
CA ILE A 330 -22.76 46.97 13.07
C ILE A 330 -22.14 48.29 13.56
N ALA A 331 -20.83 48.43 13.41
CA ALA A 331 -20.03 49.56 13.88
C ALA A 331 -19.08 50.13 12.81
N SER A 332 -18.98 49.49 11.64
CA SER A 332 -18.11 49.82 10.51
C SER A 332 -18.75 49.36 9.19
N GLU A 333 -18.21 49.81 8.06
CA GLU A 333 -18.59 49.30 6.73
C GLU A 333 -18.27 47.81 6.58
N TYR A 334 -17.14 47.34 7.14
CA TYR A 334 -16.79 45.91 7.16
C TYR A 334 -17.86 45.06 7.86
N ASP A 335 -18.36 45.47 9.04
CA ASP A 335 -19.41 44.73 9.75
C ASP A 335 -20.68 44.59 8.87
N ALA A 336 -21.09 45.67 8.21
CA ALA A 336 -22.28 45.68 7.35
C ALA A 336 -22.07 44.87 6.06
N ALA A 337 -20.88 44.92 5.46
CA ALA A 337 -20.53 44.14 4.28
C ALA A 337 -20.48 42.64 4.59
N MET A 338 -19.87 42.25 5.73
CA MET A 338 -19.83 40.87 6.20
C MET A 338 -21.20 40.35 6.62
N ASP A 339 -22.05 41.16 7.26
CA ASP A 339 -23.44 40.79 7.53
C ASP A 339 -24.21 40.53 6.22
N LEU A 340 -24.00 41.35 5.18
CA LEU A 340 -24.64 41.17 3.87
C LEU A 340 -24.12 39.95 3.11
N TYR A 341 -22.81 39.70 3.16
CA TYR A 341 -22.19 38.49 2.63
C TYR A 341 -22.70 37.23 3.37
N ASN A 342 -22.89 37.29 4.70
CA ASN A 342 -23.51 36.19 5.45
C ASN A 342 -24.97 35.90 5.00
N LEU A 343 -25.75 36.93 4.64
CA LEU A 343 -27.08 36.70 4.05
C LEU A 343 -27.00 36.11 2.64
N TYR A 344 -26.02 36.52 1.82
CA TYR A 344 -25.78 35.95 0.50
C TYR A 344 -25.46 34.46 0.55
N ILE A 345 -24.50 34.04 1.40
CA ILE A 345 -24.12 32.63 1.48
C ILE A 345 -25.22 31.76 2.11
N ILE A 346 -25.97 32.27 3.10
CA ILE A 346 -27.13 31.55 3.68
C ILE A 346 -28.31 31.50 2.69
N ALA A 347 -28.47 32.47 1.80
CA ALA A 347 -29.48 32.40 0.73
C ALA A 347 -29.23 31.24 -0.25
N ALA A 348 -27.99 30.78 -0.41
CA ALA A 348 -27.65 29.58 -1.18
C ALA A 348 -28.06 28.27 -0.46
N ASP A 349 -28.05 28.27 0.86
CA ASP A 349 -28.54 27.16 1.71
C ASP A 349 -30.07 27.10 1.82
N MET A 350 -30.74 28.26 1.71
CA MET A 350 -32.20 28.43 1.82
C MET A 350 -32.94 28.41 0.47
N GLN A 351 -32.38 27.75 -0.56
CA GLN A 351 -32.97 27.74 -1.92
C GLN A 351 -34.35 27.06 -2.00
N ASN A 352 -34.66 26.11 -1.10
CA ASN A 352 -35.98 25.49 -1.05
C ASN A 352 -37.03 26.43 -0.44
N GLU A 353 -36.59 27.29 0.48
CA GLU A 353 -37.37 28.30 1.18
C GLU A 353 -37.45 29.61 0.38
N ASN A 354 -36.60 29.80 -0.63
CA ASN A 354 -36.63 30.95 -1.53
C ASN A 354 -37.76 30.84 -2.57
N THR A 355 -39.01 30.90 -2.10
CA THR A 355 -40.20 30.62 -2.91
C THR A 355 -41.43 31.41 -2.45
N GLY A 356 -42.48 31.43 -3.27
CA GLY A 356 -43.80 31.96 -2.92
C GLY A 356 -43.77 33.44 -2.49
N SER A 357 -44.16 33.70 -1.24
CA SER A 357 -44.30 35.06 -0.68
C SER A 357 -43.03 35.59 0.02
N HIS A 358 -41.98 34.78 0.12
CA HIS A 358 -40.72 35.11 0.80
C HIS A 358 -39.53 34.82 -0.14
N THR A 359 -39.60 35.36 -1.36
CA THR A 359 -38.49 35.30 -2.33
C THR A 359 -37.48 36.43 -2.10
N PHE A 360 -36.19 36.07 -2.12
CA PHE A 360 -35.05 36.95 -1.94
C PHE A 360 -33.97 36.66 -3.00
N ASP A 361 -33.26 37.70 -3.43
CA ASP A 361 -32.11 37.58 -4.34
C ASP A 361 -30.95 38.41 -3.78
N PHE A 362 -30.12 37.79 -2.94
CA PHE A 362 -28.88 38.41 -2.49
C PHE A 362 -27.73 38.24 -3.49
N ASN A 363 -27.87 37.31 -4.45
CA ASN A 363 -26.87 37.08 -5.49
C ASN A 363 -26.66 38.36 -6.32
N GLN A 364 -27.72 39.16 -6.54
CA GLN A 364 -27.65 40.42 -7.29
C GLN A 364 -26.56 41.40 -6.82
N TYR A 365 -26.13 41.35 -5.55
CA TYR A 365 -25.11 42.25 -4.98
C TYR A 365 -23.67 41.78 -5.24
N PHE A 366 -23.48 40.52 -5.65
CA PHE A 366 -22.17 39.86 -5.83
C PHE A 366 -21.96 39.42 -7.29
N GLN A 367 -22.44 40.22 -8.24
CA GLN A 367 -22.31 39.97 -9.68
C GLN A 367 -21.45 41.03 -10.38
N GLY A 368 -21.00 40.73 -11.60
CA GLY A 368 -20.32 41.72 -12.44
C GLY A 368 -18.95 42.10 -11.90
N GLN A 369 -18.75 43.36 -11.52
CA GLN A 369 -17.47 43.84 -10.97
C GLN A 369 -17.26 43.39 -9.52
N GLN A 370 -18.34 43.19 -8.77
CA GLN A 370 -18.34 42.83 -7.35
C GLN A 370 -18.27 41.31 -7.10
N ALA A 371 -18.18 40.50 -8.16
CA ALA A 371 -17.96 39.05 -8.05
C ALA A 371 -16.56 38.73 -7.47
N SER A 372 -15.57 39.60 -7.64
CA SER A 372 -14.27 39.48 -6.96
C SER A 372 -14.34 39.77 -5.45
N ASP A 373 -15.32 40.56 -5.02
CA ASP A 373 -15.44 41.01 -3.63
C ASP A 373 -15.93 39.86 -2.75
N ALA A 374 -16.83 39.02 -3.29
CA ALA A 374 -17.22 37.75 -2.69
C ALA A 374 -16.01 36.85 -2.34
N ARG A 375 -14.96 36.83 -3.17
CA ARG A 375 -13.71 36.09 -2.86
C ARG A 375 -12.99 36.66 -1.64
N LEU A 376 -12.99 37.99 -1.46
CA LEU A 376 -12.35 38.65 -0.33
C LEU A 376 -13.11 38.42 0.98
N PHE A 377 -14.45 38.47 0.95
CA PHE A 377 -15.28 38.14 2.13
C PHE A 377 -15.25 36.64 2.45
N ALA A 378 -15.18 35.77 1.44
CA ALA A 378 -14.96 34.34 1.62
C ALA A 378 -13.61 34.06 2.28
N TRP A 379 -12.54 34.73 1.83
CA TRP A 379 -11.23 34.65 2.49
C TRP A 379 -11.26 35.15 3.94
N ALA A 380 -11.91 36.28 4.21
CA ALA A 380 -12.00 36.82 5.57
C ALA A 380 -12.75 35.86 6.52
N LEU A 381 -13.85 35.23 6.07
CA LEU A 381 -14.57 34.23 6.86
C LEU A 381 -13.78 32.93 6.98
N ASP A 382 -13.15 32.48 5.89
CA ASP A 382 -12.30 31.29 5.87
C ASP A 382 -11.09 31.43 6.81
N ALA A 383 -10.57 32.65 7.00
CA ALA A 383 -9.45 32.90 7.90
C ALA A 383 -9.80 32.68 9.38
N GLU A 384 -10.96 33.14 9.84
CA GLU A 384 -11.48 32.87 11.20
C GLU A 384 -11.63 31.36 11.41
N ASP A 385 -12.30 30.66 10.49
CA ASP A 385 -12.48 29.22 10.56
C ASP A 385 -11.12 28.45 10.49
N PHE A 386 -10.16 28.93 9.69
CA PHE A 386 -8.81 28.36 9.59
C PHE A 386 -7.97 28.54 10.85
N TYR A 387 -7.95 29.75 11.44
CA TYR A 387 -7.10 30.09 12.59
C TYR A 387 -7.65 29.56 13.91
N GLU A 388 -8.97 29.56 14.12
CA GLU A 388 -9.57 29.06 15.35
C GLU A 388 -9.77 27.54 15.35
N LYS A 389 -10.19 26.95 14.22
CA LYS A 389 -10.77 25.59 14.16
C LYS A 389 -10.08 24.66 13.16
N GLY A 390 -9.20 25.21 12.30
CA GLY A 390 -8.46 24.49 11.27
C GLY A 390 -7.00 24.21 11.65
N PRO A 391 -6.10 24.04 10.66
CA PRO A 391 -4.67 23.86 10.89
C PRO A 391 -4.00 25.04 11.61
N SER A 392 -4.54 26.26 11.47
CA SER A 392 -4.02 27.49 12.08
C SER A 392 -2.52 27.71 11.76
N TYR A 393 -1.72 28.21 12.69
CA TYR A 393 -0.32 28.57 12.47
C TYR A 393 0.70 27.49 12.90
N THR A 394 1.89 27.48 12.28
CA THR A 394 2.97 26.52 12.53
C THR A 394 3.48 26.56 13.97
N GLY A 395 3.64 25.40 14.59
CA GLY A 395 4.26 25.27 15.92
C GLY A 395 3.26 25.07 17.07
N GLN A 396 1.96 24.94 16.75
CA GLN A 396 0.93 24.44 17.66
C GLN A 396 0.08 23.37 16.96
N ASP A 397 -0.62 22.58 17.75
CA ASP A 397 -1.65 21.60 17.34
C ASP A 397 -2.94 21.73 18.18
N GLU A 398 -3.02 22.76 19.03
CA GLU A 398 -4.10 22.99 20.00
C GLU A 398 -5.47 23.12 19.33
N THR A 399 -5.52 23.73 18.13
CA THR A 399 -6.77 23.97 17.39
C THR A 399 -7.41 22.71 16.83
N TYR A 400 -6.65 21.64 16.58
CA TYR A 400 -7.17 20.44 15.92
C TYR A 400 -6.99 19.12 16.68
N LYS A 401 -6.03 19.01 17.62
CA LYS A 401 -5.90 17.79 18.45
C LYS A 401 -7.12 17.50 19.32
N ILE A 402 -7.99 18.49 19.52
CA ILE A 402 -9.30 18.34 20.15
C ILE A 402 -10.17 17.25 19.50
N ALA A 403 -9.92 16.91 18.22
CA ALA A 403 -10.64 15.86 17.51
C ALA A 403 -10.13 14.43 17.81
N GLN A 404 -9.07 14.26 18.62
CA GLN A 404 -8.54 12.93 18.97
C GLN A 404 -9.61 11.97 19.56
N PRO A 405 -10.54 12.38 20.44
CA PRO A 405 -11.59 11.49 20.94
C PRO A 405 -12.50 10.93 19.84
N LEU A 406 -12.66 11.64 18.72
CA LEU A 406 -13.41 11.14 17.57
C LEU A 406 -12.60 10.12 16.75
N LEU A 407 -11.30 10.39 16.54
CA LEU A 407 -10.39 9.44 15.87
C LEU A 407 -10.27 8.12 16.68
N ASP A 408 -10.18 8.24 18.00
CA ASP A 408 -10.20 7.09 18.91
C ASP A 408 -11.51 6.31 18.79
N ASP A 409 -12.67 6.99 18.72
CA ASP A 409 -13.98 6.33 18.57
C ASP A 409 -14.18 5.62 17.22
N PHE A 410 -13.64 6.17 16.12
CA PHE A 410 -13.56 5.47 14.85
C PHE A 410 -12.80 4.14 15.02
N PHE A 411 -11.57 4.17 15.54
CA PHE A 411 -10.81 2.94 15.77
C PHE A 411 -11.47 1.96 16.76
N ASN A 412 -12.05 2.47 17.85
CA ASN A 412 -12.70 1.66 18.88
C ASN A 412 -13.93 0.93 18.34
N THR A 413 -14.76 1.58 17.52
CA THR A 413 -15.97 0.94 16.96
C THR A 413 -15.62 -0.09 15.88
N ILE A 414 -14.56 0.14 15.08
CA ILE A 414 -13.98 -0.88 14.20
C ILE A 414 -13.51 -2.10 15.02
N ASP A 415 -12.72 -1.89 16.07
CA ASP A 415 -12.23 -2.97 16.92
C ASP A 415 -13.37 -3.76 17.56
N GLN A 416 -14.41 -3.09 18.06
CA GLN A 416 -15.59 -3.75 18.63
C GLN A 416 -16.26 -4.68 17.62
N ARG A 417 -16.43 -4.23 16.37
CA ARG A 417 -17.03 -5.04 15.30
C ARG A 417 -16.11 -6.19 14.87
N VAL A 418 -14.82 -5.94 14.68
CA VAL A 418 -13.82 -6.97 14.32
C VAL A 418 -13.71 -8.05 15.42
N ASN A 419 -13.87 -7.67 16.69
CA ASN A 419 -13.89 -8.59 17.84
C ASN A 419 -15.26 -9.26 18.08
N GLY A 420 -16.17 -9.27 17.09
CA GLY A 420 -17.44 -10.02 17.12
C GLY A 420 -18.67 -9.21 17.52
N GLY A 421 -18.56 -7.89 17.62
CA GLY A 421 -19.72 -7.00 17.85
C GLY A 421 -20.78 -7.08 16.75
N SER A 422 -22.04 -6.87 17.13
CA SER A 422 -23.19 -6.90 16.21
C SER A 422 -23.43 -5.56 15.49
N THR A 423 -22.81 -4.46 15.93
CA THR A 423 -22.92 -3.15 15.27
C THR A 423 -22.20 -3.20 13.91
N VAL A 424 -22.97 -3.16 12.82
CA VAL A 424 -22.47 -3.18 11.43
C VAL A 424 -22.22 -1.78 10.88
N ALA A 425 -22.80 -0.75 11.49
CA ALA A 425 -22.48 0.63 11.14
C ALA A 425 -22.65 1.61 12.31
N THR A 426 -21.86 2.68 12.30
CA THR A 426 -21.99 3.82 13.22
C THR A 426 -22.05 5.13 12.43
N PHE A 427 -23.21 5.80 12.45
CA PHE A 427 -23.43 7.05 11.72
C PHE A 427 -23.58 8.21 12.70
N ARG A 428 -22.63 9.16 12.64
CA ARG A 428 -22.51 10.26 13.62
C ARG A 428 -22.84 11.61 12.97
N PHE A 429 -23.59 12.47 13.67
CA PHE A 429 -24.03 13.79 13.17
C PHE A 429 -23.62 14.93 14.10
N ALA A 430 -22.96 15.94 13.55
CA ALA A 430 -22.25 16.99 14.29
C ALA A 430 -22.13 18.31 13.50
N HIS A 431 -21.00 19.02 13.62
CA HIS A 431 -20.86 20.43 13.24
C HIS A 431 -19.63 20.70 12.35
N ALA A 432 -19.49 21.94 11.87
CA ALA A 432 -18.29 22.37 11.15
C ALA A 432 -17.08 22.35 12.10
N GLU A 433 -17.30 22.76 13.35
CA GLU A 433 -16.41 22.68 14.50
C GLU A 433 -16.06 21.24 14.92
N THR A 434 -16.63 20.23 14.25
CA THR A 434 -16.25 18.82 14.35
C THR A 434 -15.45 18.39 13.11
N ILE A 435 -15.89 18.78 11.90
CA ILE A 435 -15.22 18.45 10.62
C ILE A 435 -13.87 19.13 10.48
N MET A 436 -13.75 20.44 10.74
CA MET A 436 -12.51 21.20 10.52
C MET A 436 -11.31 20.65 11.33
N PRO A 437 -11.40 20.46 12.66
CA PRO A 437 -10.29 19.90 13.43
C PRO A 437 -10.06 18.41 13.11
N PHE A 438 -11.10 17.64 12.77
CA PHE A 438 -10.93 16.24 12.36
C PHE A 438 -10.23 16.11 10.99
N ALA A 439 -10.52 17.01 10.05
CA ALA A 439 -9.87 17.07 8.74
C ALA A 439 -8.40 17.47 8.85
N ALA A 440 -8.07 18.43 9.73
CA ALA A 440 -6.69 18.82 10.02
C ALA A 440 -5.92 17.69 10.74
N LEU A 441 -6.50 17.05 11.76
CA LEU A 441 -5.90 15.92 12.47
C LEU A 441 -5.60 14.73 11.55
N LEU A 442 -6.54 14.39 10.66
CA LEU A 442 -6.36 13.33 9.66
C LEU A 442 -5.44 13.71 8.49
N GLY A 443 -5.07 14.99 8.33
CA GLY A 443 -4.32 15.48 7.17
C GLY A 443 -5.08 15.34 5.85
N LEU A 444 -6.38 15.64 5.83
CA LEU A 444 -7.21 15.55 4.64
C LEU A 444 -6.85 16.66 3.61
N PRO A 445 -7.12 16.44 2.30
CA PRO A 445 -6.88 17.45 1.27
C PRO A 445 -7.55 18.79 1.59
N GLY A 446 -6.82 19.90 1.45
CA GLY A 446 -7.27 21.23 1.86
C GLY A 446 -7.08 21.51 3.36
N SER A 447 -6.44 20.63 4.12
CA SER A 447 -6.18 20.80 5.56
C SER A 447 -4.79 20.32 5.98
N THR A 448 -3.84 20.26 5.04
CA THR A 448 -2.47 19.78 5.29
C THR A 448 -1.47 20.90 5.62
N GLN A 449 -1.85 22.17 5.42
CA GLN A 449 -0.93 23.30 5.48
C GLN A 449 -1.30 24.30 6.59
N GLN A 450 -0.39 24.50 7.55
CA GLN A 450 -0.46 25.60 8.52
C GLN A 450 0.07 26.91 7.92
N ALA A 451 -0.42 28.06 8.41
CA ALA A 451 0.13 29.38 8.11
C ALA A 451 1.44 29.62 8.88
N PRO A 452 2.30 30.57 8.45
CA PRO A 452 3.46 30.98 9.24
C PRO A 452 3.08 31.40 10.66
N ALA A 453 3.97 31.18 11.63
CA ALA A 453 3.86 31.72 13.00
C ALA A 453 4.10 33.25 13.00
N SER A 454 3.13 33.99 12.47
CA SER A 454 3.22 35.43 12.22
C SER A 454 1.83 36.07 12.29
N THR A 455 1.78 37.29 12.81
CA THR A 455 0.56 38.12 12.77
C THR A 455 0.44 38.90 11.47
N THR A 456 1.50 39.01 10.66
CA THR A 456 1.53 39.85 9.44
C THR A 456 1.77 39.07 8.14
N ASP A 457 2.35 37.87 8.23
CA ASP A 457 2.48 36.93 7.12
C ASP A 457 1.41 35.85 7.29
N VAL A 458 0.17 36.26 7.02
CA VAL A 458 -1.05 35.54 7.41
C VAL A 458 -1.49 34.51 6.36
N TYR A 459 -2.45 33.66 6.75
CA TYR A 459 -3.21 32.82 5.83
C TYR A 459 -3.83 33.66 4.69
N THR A 460 -3.57 33.29 3.45
CA THR A 460 -4.22 33.84 2.26
C THR A 460 -4.59 32.74 1.28
N TYR A 461 -5.61 32.99 0.46
CA TYR A 461 -6.00 32.07 -0.62
C TYR A 461 -4.86 31.75 -1.61
N ASP A 462 -3.88 32.65 -1.74
CA ASP A 462 -2.76 32.50 -2.68
C ASP A 462 -1.56 31.75 -2.06
N ASN A 463 -1.47 31.67 -0.72
CA ASN A 463 -0.39 30.97 -0.02
C ASN A 463 -0.81 29.66 0.67
N ASN A 464 -2.11 29.34 0.75
CA ASN A 464 -2.61 28.17 1.45
C ASN A 464 -3.78 27.47 0.71
N GLU A 465 -3.81 26.13 0.76
CA GLU A 465 -4.84 25.30 0.12
C GLU A 465 -6.22 25.31 0.81
N TRP A 466 -6.32 25.75 2.07
CA TRP A 466 -7.55 25.66 2.85
C TRP A 466 -8.66 26.55 2.26
N ARG A 467 -9.87 25.97 2.14
CA ARG A 467 -11.10 26.65 1.72
C ARG A 467 -12.29 26.04 2.45
N GLY A 468 -13.13 26.87 3.07
CA GLY A 468 -14.32 26.39 3.80
C GLY A 468 -15.24 25.56 2.90
N GLU A 469 -15.39 25.95 1.64
CA GLU A 469 -16.27 25.31 0.64
C GLU A 469 -15.89 23.88 0.25
N SER A 470 -14.62 23.49 0.45
CA SER A 470 -14.12 22.15 0.09
C SER A 470 -13.80 21.28 1.31
N VAL A 471 -13.35 21.90 2.41
CA VAL A 471 -13.07 21.24 3.68
C VAL A 471 -14.38 20.97 4.43
N THR A 472 -15.20 22.00 4.61
CA THR A 472 -16.46 21.90 5.36
C THR A 472 -17.60 22.62 4.63
N PRO A 473 -18.06 22.10 3.48
CA PRO A 473 -19.39 22.45 2.98
C PRO A 473 -20.50 22.04 3.97
N MET A 474 -21.73 22.47 3.73
CA MET A 474 -22.89 21.88 4.40
C MET A 474 -22.95 20.37 4.12
N ALA A 475 -23.44 19.57 5.08
CA ALA A 475 -23.41 18.10 5.06
C ALA A 475 -22.02 17.46 4.78
N ALA A 476 -20.91 18.19 4.99
CA ALA A 476 -19.56 17.66 4.88
C ALA A 476 -19.39 16.38 5.72
N ASN A 477 -18.76 15.36 5.15
CA ASN A 477 -18.73 14.03 5.76
C ASN A 477 -17.44 13.26 5.49
N VAL A 478 -16.96 12.55 6.51
CA VAL A 478 -15.91 11.53 6.40
C VAL A 478 -16.56 10.18 6.63
N GLN A 479 -16.31 9.21 5.74
CA GLN A 479 -16.87 7.87 5.82
C GLN A 479 -15.77 6.82 5.66
N TRP A 480 -15.69 5.84 6.56
CA TRP A 480 -14.75 4.72 6.45
C TRP A 480 -15.50 3.42 6.21
N ASP A 481 -15.06 2.64 5.24
CA ASP A 481 -15.58 1.30 4.97
C ASP A 481 -14.49 0.27 5.31
N VAL A 482 -14.85 -0.77 6.08
CA VAL A 482 -13.90 -1.76 6.60
C VAL A 482 -14.20 -3.15 6.08
N ALA A 483 -13.20 -3.74 5.43
CA ALA A 483 -13.25 -5.09 4.90
C ALA A 483 -12.35 -6.05 5.69
N VAL A 484 -12.80 -7.29 5.86
CA VAL A 484 -12.03 -8.37 6.51
C VAL A 484 -11.97 -9.60 5.61
N LYS A 485 -10.93 -10.41 5.81
CA LYS A 485 -10.76 -11.70 5.15
C LYS A 485 -10.88 -12.81 6.19
N PRO A 486 -11.76 -13.81 6.00
CA PRO A 486 -11.92 -14.89 6.96
C PRO A 486 -10.68 -15.79 7.01
N GLY A 487 -10.53 -16.49 8.14
CA GLY A 487 -9.39 -17.37 8.40
C GLY A 487 -8.13 -16.63 8.83
N ASN A 488 -7.02 -17.37 8.89
CA ASN A 488 -5.73 -16.88 9.35
C ASN A 488 -4.77 -16.69 8.16
N ASP A 489 -3.96 -15.64 8.21
CA ASP A 489 -2.82 -15.46 7.31
C ASP A 489 -1.83 -16.62 7.49
N PRO A 490 -1.57 -17.44 6.45
CA PRO A 490 -0.65 -18.57 6.51
C PRO A 490 0.79 -18.20 6.88
N LYS A 491 1.18 -16.91 6.75
CA LYS A 491 2.51 -16.41 7.15
C LYS A 491 2.63 -16.19 8.66
N THR A 492 1.55 -15.77 9.33
CA THR A 492 1.57 -15.39 10.76
C THR A 492 0.81 -16.34 11.68
N GLY A 493 -0.09 -17.15 11.15
CA GLY A 493 -1.01 -17.99 11.92
C GLY A 493 -2.10 -17.21 12.68
N ARG A 494 -2.23 -15.91 12.45
CA ARG A 494 -3.23 -15.01 13.06
C ARG A 494 -4.29 -14.61 12.04
N ALA A 495 -5.45 -14.14 12.50
CA ALA A 495 -6.49 -13.60 11.63
C ALA A 495 -5.92 -12.50 10.71
N TYR A 496 -6.40 -12.43 9.47
CA TYR A 496 -6.01 -11.37 8.54
C TYR A 496 -6.35 -9.98 9.11
N THR A 497 -5.41 -9.04 9.00
CA THR A 497 -5.65 -7.65 9.42
C THR A 497 -6.81 -7.05 8.63
N PRO A 498 -7.78 -6.39 9.28
CA PRO A 498 -8.82 -5.61 8.60
C PRO A 498 -8.21 -4.51 7.71
N LEU A 499 -8.90 -4.22 6.61
CA LEU A 499 -8.55 -3.15 5.68
C LEU A 499 -9.60 -2.05 5.73
N VAL A 500 -9.18 -0.81 5.58
CA VAL A 500 -10.03 0.39 5.66
C VAL A 500 -9.81 1.24 4.40
N ARG A 501 -10.89 1.79 3.86
CA ARG A 501 -10.92 2.80 2.79
C ARG A 501 -11.69 4.02 3.28
N MET A 502 -11.25 5.22 2.91
CA MET A 502 -11.91 6.48 3.25
C MET A 502 -12.59 7.13 2.05
N LEU A 503 -13.79 7.66 2.28
CA LEU A 503 -14.41 8.70 1.46
C LEU A 503 -14.45 10.02 2.25
N TYR A 504 -14.16 11.13 1.58
CA TYR A 504 -14.32 12.48 2.12
C TYR A 504 -15.21 13.29 1.18
N ASN A 505 -16.31 13.81 1.70
CA ASN A 505 -17.39 14.42 0.93
C ASN A 505 -17.83 13.49 -0.23
N GLU A 506 -17.95 12.19 0.07
CA GLU A 506 -18.23 11.09 -0.87
C GLU A 506 -17.23 10.93 -2.05
N LYS A 507 -16.07 11.59 -2.02
CA LYS A 507 -14.96 11.31 -2.94
C LYS A 507 -14.00 10.31 -2.30
N GLU A 508 -13.64 9.26 -3.03
CA GLU A 508 -12.60 8.34 -2.55
C GLU A 508 -11.24 9.01 -2.59
N ILE A 509 -10.56 9.02 -1.45
CA ILE A 509 -9.25 9.64 -1.29
C ILE A 509 -8.29 8.68 -0.56
N PRO A 510 -6.97 8.78 -0.80
CA PRO A 510 -6.00 8.17 0.08
C PRO A 510 -6.09 8.78 1.49
N PHE A 511 -5.56 8.07 2.47
CA PHE A 511 -5.19 8.68 3.75
C PHE A 511 -3.96 9.61 3.57
N ARG A 512 -3.58 10.35 4.62
CA ARG A 512 -2.40 11.23 4.61
C ARG A 512 -1.15 10.51 4.09
N SER A 513 -0.24 11.28 3.47
CA SER A 513 0.83 10.76 2.61
C SER A 513 1.86 9.89 3.33
N GLU A 514 1.96 9.97 4.66
CA GLU A 514 2.80 9.10 5.50
C GLU A 514 2.21 7.69 5.63
N CYS A 515 0.89 7.54 5.51
CA CYS A 515 0.22 6.23 5.53
C CYS A 515 0.57 5.44 4.26
N THR A 516 0.96 4.18 4.43
CA THR A 516 1.32 3.29 3.33
C THR A 516 0.14 2.40 2.92
N PRO A 517 -0.40 2.53 1.70
CA PRO A 517 -1.50 1.69 1.24
C PRO A 517 -1.03 0.26 1.00
N ILE A 518 -1.98 -0.70 1.02
CA ILE A 518 -1.70 -2.14 0.89
C ILE A 518 -0.94 -2.55 -0.37
N ALA A 519 -1.04 -1.75 -1.43
CA ALA A 519 -0.39 -1.95 -2.71
C ALA A 519 -0.25 -0.57 -3.37
N ASP A 520 0.67 -0.43 -4.31
CA ASP A 520 0.88 0.84 -4.99
C ASP A 520 -0.33 1.18 -5.87
N GLY A 521 -0.81 2.42 -5.77
CA GLY A 521 -2.07 2.84 -6.40
C GLY A 521 -3.35 2.36 -5.70
N SER A 522 -3.25 1.69 -4.55
CA SER A 522 -4.43 1.34 -3.73
C SER A 522 -4.81 2.46 -2.75
N THR A 523 -6.10 2.56 -2.47
CA THR A 523 -6.74 3.43 -1.46
C THR A 523 -7.19 2.66 -0.21
N TRP A 524 -6.83 1.37 -0.12
CA TRP A 524 -7.08 0.53 1.05
C TRP A 524 -5.81 0.46 1.93
N TYR A 525 -6.01 0.49 3.24
CA TYR A 525 -4.95 0.53 4.24
C TYR A 525 -5.22 -0.50 5.33
N LYS A 526 -4.20 -1.12 5.91
CA LYS A 526 -4.40 -2.00 7.08
C LYS A 526 -4.84 -1.17 8.29
N LEU A 527 -5.74 -1.70 9.10
CA LEU A 527 -6.12 -1.06 10.37
C LEU A 527 -4.92 -0.83 11.30
N THR A 528 -3.92 -1.72 11.27
CA THR A 528 -2.65 -1.55 12.01
C THR A 528 -1.75 -0.46 11.44
N GLU A 529 -1.84 -0.19 10.13
CA GLU A 529 -1.14 0.94 9.52
C GLU A 529 -1.79 2.25 9.95
N LEU A 530 -3.11 2.35 9.83
CA LEU A 530 -3.84 3.58 10.19
C LEU A 530 -3.64 3.95 11.67
N LYS A 531 -3.64 2.98 12.58
CA LYS A 531 -3.33 3.22 14.00
C LYS A 531 -1.92 3.78 14.22
N SER A 532 -0.96 3.47 13.33
CA SER A 532 0.43 3.94 13.44
C SER A 532 0.68 5.28 12.73
N CYS A 533 0.09 5.48 11.53
CA CYS A 533 0.30 6.69 10.73
C CYS A 533 -0.66 7.84 11.11
N LEU A 534 -1.78 7.56 11.79
CA LEU A 534 -2.69 8.59 12.31
C LEU A 534 -2.45 8.93 13.81
N GLU A 535 -1.59 8.18 14.51
CA GLU A 535 -0.99 8.65 15.76
C GLU A 535 -0.10 9.88 15.49
N ALA A 536 0.10 10.75 16.50
CA ALA A 536 0.84 12.01 16.38
C ALA A 536 2.31 11.90 15.90
N GLY A 537 2.88 10.69 15.89
CA GLY A 537 4.20 10.42 15.32
C GLY A 537 4.20 10.17 13.80
N HIS A 538 3.04 9.97 13.18
CA HIS A 538 2.83 9.68 11.76
C HIS A 538 3.76 8.61 11.18
N GLN A 539 3.97 7.52 11.92
CA GLN A 539 4.91 6.47 11.54
C GLN A 539 4.23 5.41 10.67
N THR A 540 4.77 5.16 9.48
CA THR A 540 4.38 4.00 8.65
C THR A 540 4.92 2.69 9.25
N THR A 541 4.15 1.61 9.12
CA THR A 541 4.62 0.24 9.39
C THR A 541 5.42 -0.38 8.22
N GLY A 542 5.62 0.38 7.14
CA GLY A 542 6.47 0.06 5.98
C GLY A 542 5.93 -1.12 5.19
N ASP A 543 6.79 -2.08 4.86
CA ASP A 543 6.41 -3.33 4.17
C ASP A 543 5.38 -4.17 4.95
N ASN A 544 5.17 -3.91 6.24
CA ASN A 544 4.10 -4.54 7.01
C ASN A 544 2.72 -3.95 6.69
N ALA A 545 2.63 -2.73 6.15
CA ALA A 545 1.39 -2.12 5.70
C ALA A 545 0.88 -2.78 4.41
N LYS A 546 1.80 -3.18 3.53
CA LYS A 546 1.49 -3.85 2.26
C LYS A 546 0.71 -5.15 2.51
N LEU A 547 -0.32 -5.42 1.70
CA LEU A 547 -0.73 -6.79 1.46
C LEU A 547 0.43 -7.46 0.73
N GLN A 548 1.29 -8.12 1.50
CA GLN A 548 2.22 -9.07 0.94
C GLN A 548 1.38 -10.17 0.28
N ASP A 549 1.32 -10.14 -1.05
CA ASP A 549 0.60 -11.16 -1.83
C ASP A 549 0.93 -12.55 -1.26
N GLY A 550 -0.10 -13.39 -1.10
CA GLY A 550 -0.17 -14.44 -0.08
C GLY A 550 0.91 -15.52 -0.18
N SER A 551 1.68 -15.51 -1.26
CA SER A 551 2.90 -16.29 -1.40
C SER A 551 4.01 -15.80 -0.45
N ASN A 552 4.66 -16.73 0.25
CA ASN A 552 6.13 -16.72 0.19
C ASN A 552 6.44 -16.91 -1.30
N PRO A 553 7.23 -16.06 -1.99
CA PRO A 553 7.37 -16.15 -3.44
C PRO A 553 7.81 -17.54 -3.93
N LEU A 554 8.49 -18.32 -3.08
CA LEU A 554 8.74 -19.75 -3.30
C LEU A 554 7.48 -20.53 -3.72
N VAL A 555 6.31 -20.30 -3.11
CA VAL A 555 5.03 -20.96 -3.44
C VAL A 555 4.70 -20.78 -4.92
N GLY A 556 4.86 -19.57 -5.45
CA GLY A 556 4.70 -19.29 -6.88
C GLY A 556 5.78 -19.98 -7.70
N LEU A 557 7.06 -19.81 -7.32
CA LEU A 557 8.22 -20.36 -8.03
C LEU A 557 8.22 -21.89 -8.14
N VAL A 558 7.59 -22.62 -7.22
CA VAL A 558 7.52 -24.10 -7.23
C VAL A 558 6.12 -24.65 -7.45
N SER A 559 5.19 -23.81 -7.89
CA SER A 559 3.78 -24.18 -8.14
C SER A 559 3.60 -25.28 -9.20
N GLU A 560 4.57 -25.51 -10.09
CA GLU A 560 4.54 -26.60 -11.07
C GLU A 560 4.46 -27.99 -10.39
N PHE A 561 4.94 -28.15 -9.15
CA PHE A 561 4.78 -29.40 -8.40
C PHE A 561 3.30 -29.81 -8.22
N GLY A 562 2.40 -28.82 -8.17
CA GLY A 562 0.94 -29.02 -8.16
C GLY A 562 0.39 -29.67 -9.44
N THR A 563 1.19 -29.78 -10.51
CA THR A 563 0.86 -30.54 -11.73
C THR A 563 1.34 -32.00 -11.67
N TYR A 564 2.21 -32.34 -10.72
CA TYR A 564 2.70 -33.70 -10.49
C TYR A 564 1.97 -34.37 -9.33
N TRP A 565 1.65 -33.60 -8.29
CA TRP A 565 0.99 -34.03 -7.06
C TRP A 565 -0.10 -33.04 -6.65
N GLN A 566 -1.33 -33.55 -6.47
CA GLN A 566 -2.41 -32.84 -5.82
C GLN A 566 -2.32 -33.05 -4.30
N ALA A 567 -2.23 -31.96 -3.55
CA ALA A 567 -2.27 -32.01 -2.09
C ALA A 567 -3.65 -32.49 -1.55
N PRO A 568 -3.69 -33.11 -0.36
CA PRO A 568 -4.93 -33.32 0.38
C PRO A 568 -5.70 -32.00 0.56
N GLN A 569 -7.03 -32.06 0.49
CA GLN A 569 -7.92 -30.94 0.78
C GLN A 569 -8.67 -31.20 2.08
N PHE A 570 -8.98 -30.12 2.79
CA PHE A 570 -9.71 -30.15 4.06
C PHE A 570 -10.99 -29.31 3.94
N ASN A 571 -11.98 -29.64 4.76
CA ASN A 571 -13.15 -28.81 5.00
C ASN A 571 -12.82 -27.76 6.07
N ASP A 572 -13.71 -26.77 6.26
CA ASP A 572 -13.51 -25.66 7.20
C ASP A 572 -13.48 -26.13 8.68
N ASP A 573 -14.03 -27.31 8.98
CA ASP A 573 -13.96 -27.97 10.29
C ASP A 573 -12.66 -28.77 10.51
N GLY A 574 -11.71 -28.70 9.57
CA GLY A 574 -10.46 -29.44 9.59
C GLY A 574 -10.58 -30.91 9.19
N THR A 575 -11.77 -31.40 8.80
CA THR A 575 -11.92 -32.78 8.32
C THR A 575 -11.35 -32.98 6.91
N LEU A 576 -10.87 -34.18 6.61
CA LEU A 576 -10.29 -34.50 5.29
C LEU A 576 -11.40 -34.53 4.22
N LYS A 577 -11.39 -33.55 3.32
CA LYS A 577 -12.31 -33.42 2.17
C LYS A 577 -11.90 -34.35 1.02
N SER A 578 -10.60 -34.44 0.74
CA SER A 578 -10.03 -35.41 -0.19
C SER A 578 -8.57 -35.71 0.17
N ALA A 579 -8.16 -36.96 0.07
CA ALA A 579 -6.74 -37.33 0.17
C ALA A 579 -5.92 -36.76 -1.01
N GLY A 580 -4.59 -36.82 -0.90
CA GLY A 580 -3.68 -36.39 -1.96
C GLY A 580 -3.67 -37.37 -3.14
N LYS A 581 -3.18 -36.92 -4.30
CA LYS A 581 -3.25 -37.70 -5.54
C LYS A 581 -2.07 -37.43 -6.48
N VAL A 582 -1.53 -38.50 -7.06
CA VAL A 582 -0.56 -38.44 -8.16
C VAL A 582 -1.25 -37.98 -9.45
N LEU A 583 -0.75 -36.89 -10.02
CA LEU A 583 -1.20 -36.33 -11.30
C LEU A 583 -0.25 -36.66 -12.45
N ASN A 584 1.07 -36.69 -12.18
CA ASN A 584 2.09 -37.11 -13.16
C ASN A 584 2.86 -38.32 -12.63
N LYS A 585 2.44 -39.52 -13.06
CA LYS A 585 3.07 -40.78 -12.63
C LYS A 585 4.52 -40.90 -13.10
N GLN A 586 4.88 -40.40 -14.28
CA GLN A 586 6.25 -40.55 -14.81
C GLN A 586 7.25 -39.77 -13.94
N VAL A 587 6.96 -38.49 -13.71
CA VAL A 587 7.84 -37.60 -12.92
C VAL A 587 8.00 -38.12 -11.49
N LEU A 588 6.90 -38.57 -10.86
CA LEU A 588 6.98 -39.09 -9.50
C LEU A 588 7.59 -40.51 -9.43
N ALA A 589 7.52 -41.33 -10.49
CA ALA A 589 8.26 -42.58 -10.58
C ALA A 589 9.78 -42.35 -10.67
N GLU A 590 10.23 -41.42 -11.53
CA GLU A 590 11.66 -41.03 -11.60
C GLU A 590 12.13 -40.44 -10.26
N ASN A 591 11.28 -39.70 -9.55
CA ASN A 591 11.57 -39.13 -8.24
C ASN A 591 11.68 -40.21 -7.13
N ASP A 592 10.86 -41.25 -7.20
CA ASP A 592 10.86 -42.42 -6.31
C ASP A 592 12.10 -43.31 -6.52
N GLU A 593 12.44 -43.61 -7.78
CA GLU A 593 13.62 -44.40 -8.15
C GLU A 593 14.90 -43.74 -7.60
N LYS A 594 15.02 -42.43 -7.81
CA LYS A 594 16.22 -41.66 -7.45
C LYS A 594 16.42 -41.51 -5.94
N VAL A 595 15.35 -41.28 -5.16
CA VAL A 595 15.50 -41.20 -3.69
C VAL A 595 15.97 -42.55 -3.11
N VAL A 596 15.49 -43.67 -3.64
CA VAL A 596 15.91 -45.01 -3.23
C VAL A 596 17.37 -45.26 -3.64
N ALA A 597 17.75 -44.97 -4.87
CA ALA A 597 19.11 -45.21 -5.37
C ALA A 597 20.17 -44.38 -4.60
N ILE A 598 19.92 -43.08 -4.36
CA ILE A 598 20.83 -42.21 -3.60
C ILE A 598 20.92 -42.65 -2.12
N ASN A 599 19.78 -42.93 -1.46
CA ASN A 599 19.75 -43.37 -0.06
C ASN A 599 20.43 -44.72 0.13
N ASN A 600 20.13 -45.71 -0.71
CA ASN A 600 20.69 -47.06 -0.58
C ASN A 600 22.18 -47.09 -0.92
N LYS A 601 22.62 -46.30 -1.90
CA LYS A 601 24.06 -46.12 -2.19
C LYS A 601 24.79 -45.53 -0.99
N ALA A 602 24.22 -44.49 -0.39
CA ALA A 602 24.82 -43.85 0.77
C ALA A 602 24.82 -44.74 2.03
N ALA A 603 23.93 -45.73 2.11
CA ALA A 603 23.89 -46.70 3.21
C ALA A 603 24.90 -47.86 3.07
N GLU A 604 25.63 -47.97 1.95
CA GLU A 604 26.68 -48.99 1.81
C GLU A 604 27.73 -48.89 2.94
N GLY A 605 27.98 -50.03 3.61
CA GLY A 605 28.90 -50.10 4.76
C GLY A 605 28.30 -49.70 6.10
N ALA A 606 27.03 -49.28 6.16
CA ALA A 606 26.31 -49.10 7.43
C ALA A 606 26.08 -50.45 8.14
N THR A 607 25.87 -50.39 9.46
CA THR A 607 25.58 -51.55 10.32
C THR A 607 24.44 -51.21 11.31
N ASP A 608 23.96 -52.22 12.03
CA ASP A 608 22.92 -52.07 13.07
C ASP A 608 23.29 -51.05 14.17
N ALA A 609 24.60 -50.82 14.40
CA ALA A 609 25.12 -49.94 15.45
C ALA A 609 25.81 -48.67 14.95
N THR A 610 26.22 -48.61 13.68
CA THR A 610 27.05 -47.52 13.13
C THR A 610 26.58 -47.15 11.73
N PRO A 611 26.15 -45.90 11.48
CA PRO A 611 25.84 -45.40 10.15
C PRO A 611 27.08 -45.40 9.25
N SER A 612 26.91 -45.46 7.93
CA SER A 612 28.03 -45.31 6.97
C SER A 612 28.68 -43.92 7.09
N GLU A 613 29.90 -43.75 6.57
CA GLU A 613 30.57 -42.44 6.56
C GLU A 613 29.73 -41.34 5.86
N GLN A 614 29.01 -41.68 4.79
CA GLN A 614 28.13 -40.73 4.10
C GLN A 614 26.88 -40.40 4.92
N GLN A 615 26.30 -41.37 5.64
CA GLN A 615 25.20 -41.12 6.58
C GLN A 615 25.67 -40.27 7.77
N GLN A 616 26.88 -40.51 8.30
CA GLN A 616 27.49 -39.69 9.34
C GLN A 616 27.70 -38.24 8.87
N ARG A 617 28.16 -38.02 7.63
CA ARG A 617 28.22 -36.68 7.05
C ARG A 617 26.85 -36.04 6.93
N ALA A 618 25.86 -36.78 6.45
CA ALA A 618 24.50 -36.29 6.28
C ALA A 618 23.80 -35.95 7.60
N LEU A 619 24.15 -36.66 8.68
CA LEU A 619 23.71 -36.35 10.05
C LEU A 619 24.28 -35.03 10.57
N SER A 620 25.57 -34.74 10.37
CA SER A 620 26.14 -33.43 10.74
C SER A 620 25.57 -32.30 9.87
N ASP A 621 25.41 -32.54 8.56
CA ASP A 621 24.85 -31.57 7.60
C ASP A 621 23.38 -31.22 7.83
N ARG A 622 22.63 -32.07 8.52
CA ARG A 622 21.25 -31.80 8.92
C ARG A 622 21.14 -30.51 9.75
N ASP A 623 22.16 -30.19 10.54
CA ASP A 623 22.23 -28.95 11.35
C ASP A 623 22.99 -27.82 10.63
N ALA A 624 23.19 -27.86 9.30
CA ALA A 624 23.70 -26.74 8.52
C ALA A 624 22.80 -25.48 8.58
N ASP A 625 21.56 -25.64 9.04
CA ASP A 625 20.62 -24.56 9.40
C ASP A 625 20.92 -23.91 10.78
N LYS A 626 21.91 -24.40 11.53
CA LYS A 626 22.34 -23.86 12.83
C LYS A 626 23.86 -23.70 12.97
N ASP A 627 24.65 -24.67 12.52
CA ASP A 627 26.11 -24.71 12.64
C ASP A 627 26.77 -24.47 11.27
N VAL A 628 26.71 -23.22 10.81
CA VAL A 628 27.22 -22.80 9.48
C VAL A 628 28.73 -23.00 9.37
N ALA A 629 29.46 -22.72 10.45
CA ALA A 629 30.90 -22.89 10.53
C ALA A 629 31.31 -24.34 10.27
N THR A 630 30.69 -25.30 10.95
CA THR A 630 30.98 -26.73 10.75
C THR A 630 30.51 -27.21 9.38
N ALA A 631 29.34 -26.78 8.91
CA ALA A 631 28.80 -27.25 7.65
C ALA A 631 29.58 -26.74 6.43
N PHE A 632 29.93 -25.45 6.35
CA PHE A 632 30.42 -24.85 5.10
C PHE A 632 31.93 -24.66 5.02
N LYS A 633 32.69 -24.84 6.12
CA LYS A 633 34.16 -24.66 6.11
C LYS A 633 34.87 -25.48 5.04
N ASP A 634 34.40 -26.70 4.77
CA ASP A 634 35.04 -27.60 3.80
C ASP A 634 35.01 -27.03 2.36
N GLY A 635 34.03 -26.17 2.05
CA GLY A 635 33.93 -25.45 0.78
C GLY A 635 35.08 -24.46 0.54
N PHE A 636 35.79 -24.06 1.60
CA PHE A 636 36.99 -23.23 1.53
C PHE A 636 38.30 -24.02 1.48
N GLY A 637 38.23 -25.36 1.52
CA GLY A 637 39.40 -26.22 1.70
C GLY A 637 39.93 -26.22 3.14
N PRO A 638 40.90 -27.10 3.45
CA PRO A 638 41.27 -27.48 4.82
C PRO A 638 42.02 -26.38 5.61
N VAL A 639 42.48 -25.31 4.97
CA VAL A 639 43.21 -24.21 5.63
C VAL A 639 42.29 -22.99 5.81
N ILE A 640 41.76 -22.45 4.71
CA ILE A 640 40.92 -21.25 4.74
C ILE A 640 39.58 -21.55 5.46
N GLY A 641 39.08 -22.79 5.37
CA GLY A 641 37.91 -23.24 6.12
C GLY A 641 38.08 -23.16 7.64
N GLU A 642 39.25 -23.47 8.17
CA GLU A 642 39.51 -23.33 9.61
C GLU A 642 39.56 -21.86 10.05
N TYR A 643 40.07 -20.95 9.20
CA TYR A 643 39.97 -19.52 9.47
C TYR A 643 38.52 -19.04 9.48
N PHE A 644 37.73 -19.42 8.47
CA PHE A 644 36.30 -19.09 8.40
C PHE A 644 35.55 -19.61 9.64
N ALA A 645 35.75 -20.87 10.01
CA ALA A 645 35.09 -21.48 11.17
C ALA A 645 35.50 -20.80 12.48
N GLN A 646 36.78 -20.44 12.66
CA GLN A 646 37.24 -19.68 13.83
C GLN A 646 36.57 -18.31 13.89
N GLY A 647 36.67 -17.49 12.84
CA GLY A 647 36.12 -16.14 12.82
C GLY A 647 34.60 -16.09 12.94
N TYR A 648 33.89 -17.12 12.49
CA TYR A 648 32.45 -17.24 12.67
C TYR A 648 32.08 -17.61 14.11
N ASN A 649 32.82 -18.54 14.72
CA ASN A 649 32.53 -19.03 16.07
C ASN A 649 33.05 -18.10 17.19
N ASP A 650 34.08 -17.30 16.94
CA ASP A 650 34.63 -16.32 17.90
C ASP A 650 33.95 -14.93 17.82
N GLY A 651 33.08 -14.72 16.83
CA GLY A 651 32.35 -13.47 16.62
C GLY A 651 33.06 -12.42 15.77
N SER A 652 34.27 -12.68 15.26
CA SER A 652 35.00 -11.77 14.35
C SER A 652 34.31 -11.53 13.00
N LEU A 653 33.36 -12.40 12.63
CA LEU A 653 32.56 -12.35 11.41
C LEU A 653 31.07 -12.03 11.71
N ASP A 654 30.81 -11.14 12.66
CA ASP A 654 29.45 -10.75 13.11
C ASP A 654 28.53 -10.25 11.98
N LYS A 655 29.03 -9.44 11.04
CA LYS A 655 28.23 -8.97 9.88
C LYS A 655 27.93 -10.10 8.90
N VAL A 656 28.86 -11.04 8.72
CA VAL A 656 28.62 -12.26 7.93
C VAL A 656 27.52 -13.09 8.58
N ALA A 657 27.58 -13.26 9.92
CA ALA A 657 26.55 -13.96 10.68
C ALA A 657 25.18 -13.25 10.63
N ALA A 658 25.14 -11.92 10.65
CA ALA A 658 23.91 -11.14 10.49
C ALA A 658 23.25 -11.42 9.13
N VAL A 659 23.98 -11.23 8.03
CA VAL A 659 23.50 -11.51 6.67
C VAL A 659 23.06 -12.98 6.54
N MET A 660 23.78 -13.93 7.13
CA MET A 660 23.46 -15.37 7.11
C MET A 660 22.21 -15.79 7.88
N ASN A 661 21.88 -15.07 8.95
CA ASN A 661 20.72 -15.38 9.79
C ASN A 661 19.45 -14.70 9.28
N ASN A 662 19.59 -13.54 8.65
CA ASN A 662 18.47 -12.74 8.14
C ASN A 662 18.05 -13.14 6.70
N ASN A 663 18.90 -13.86 5.95
CA ASN A 663 18.54 -14.36 4.62
C ASN A 663 17.73 -15.68 4.64
N GLY A 664 17.06 -15.97 3.52
CA GLY A 664 16.34 -17.22 3.27
C GLY A 664 14.89 -17.22 3.76
N TRP A 665 13.93 -17.32 2.84
CA TRP A 665 12.50 -17.45 3.18
C TRP A 665 12.19 -18.78 3.88
N SER A 666 11.21 -18.79 4.78
CA SER A 666 10.74 -20.04 5.40
C SER A 666 10.11 -20.98 4.37
N GLY A 667 10.56 -22.23 4.27
CA GLY A 667 9.94 -23.22 3.37
C GLY A 667 8.53 -23.67 3.76
N ASN A 668 8.08 -23.34 4.99
CA ASN A 668 6.84 -23.87 5.56
C ASN A 668 5.56 -23.52 4.78
N PRO A 669 5.34 -22.30 4.23
CA PRO A 669 4.15 -22.00 3.45
C PRO A 669 4.01 -22.90 2.22
N ALA A 670 5.10 -23.12 1.47
CA ALA A 670 5.11 -24.04 0.33
C ALA A 670 4.89 -25.51 0.78
N LYS A 671 5.41 -25.90 1.94
CA LYS A 671 5.16 -27.23 2.51
C LYS A 671 3.68 -27.45 2.89
N ASN A 672 3.06 -26.44 3.50
CA ASN A 672 1.66 -26.47 3.93
C ASN A 672 0.69 -26.53 2.75
N VAL A 673 1.08 -25.97 1.59
CA VAL A 673 0.29 -26.04 0.33
C VAL A 673 0.43 -27.42 -0.35
N ASN A 674 1.60 -28.05 -0.33
CA ASN A 674 1.87 -29.25 -1.13
C ASN A 674 1.65 -30.58 -0.39
N GLN A 675 1.98 -30.66 0.91
CA GLN A 675 1.71 -31.80 1.79
C GLN A 675 1.96 -33.21 1.20
N SER A 676 3.03 -33.38 0.41
CA SER A 676 3.39 -34.69 -0.16
C SER A 676 3.93 -35.66 0.90
N PRO A 677 3.65 -36.97 0.83
CA PRO A 677 4.17 -37.95 1.79
C PRO A 677 5.69 -38.07 1.69
N ARG A 678 6.38 -38.28 2.82
CA ARG A 678 7.85 -38.42 2.91
C ARG A 678 8.33 -39.76 2.33
N PRO A 679 9.62 -39.92 1.93
CA PRO A 679 10.11 -41.18 1.37
C PRO A 679 10.12 -42.33 2.40
N TYR A 680 10.55 -42.06 3.64
CA TYR A 680 10.80 -43.08 4.68
C TYR A 680 9.54 -43.69 5.34
N VAL A 681 8.33 -43.26 5.00
CA VAL A 681 7.11 -43.75 5.67
C VAL A 681 6.77 -45.16 5.19
N SER A 682 6.28 -46.00 6.10
CA SER A 682 5.93 -47.39 5.81
C SER A 682 4.71 -47.55 4.90
N ASP A 683 3.87 -46.52 4.81
CA ASP A 683 2.76 -46.45 3.85
C ASP A 683 2.48 -44.98 3.48
N ARG A 684 2.71 -44.65 2.20
CA ARG A 684 2.46 -43.34 1.56
C ARG A 684 1.00 -43.19 1.12
N SER A 685 0.24 -44.28 1.08
CA SER A 685 -1.21 -44.23 0.82
C SER A 685 -1.96 -43.77 2.07
N THR A 686 -1.52 -44.13 3.28
CA THR A 686 -2.23 -43.70 4.50
C THR A 686 -2.02 -42.21 4.80
N TRP A 687 -3.09 -41.42 4.66
CA TRP A 687 -3.23 -40.17 5.40
C TRP A 687 -3.82 -40.49 6.78
N ALA A 688 -3.08 -40.17 7.83
CA ALA A 688 -3.52 -40.37 9.22
C ALA A 688 -3.50 -39.03 9.98
N PRO A 689 -4.30 -38.88 11.05
CA PRO A 689 -4.57 -37.59 11.68
C PRO A 689 -3.49 -37.14 12.67
N ILE A 690 -3.37 -35.81 12.83
CA ILE A 690 -2.80 -35.21 14.04
C ILE A 690 -3.59 -35.78 15.23
N LYS A 691 -2.88 -36.43 16.15
CA LYS A 691 -3.47 -36.81 17.43
C LYS A 691 -3.55 -35.55 18.29
N ASP A 692 -4.74 -34.98 18.39
CA ASP A 692 -5.01 -33.99 19.43
C ASP A 692 -5.27 -34.71 20.76
N ASP A 693 -4.31 -34.58 21.67
CA ASP A 693 -4.37 -35.16 23.00
C ASP A 693 -5.43 -34.49 23.90
N ALA A 694 -6.02 -33.34 23.49
CA ALA A 694 -7.07 -32.65 24.24
C ALA A 694 -8.51 -33.12 23.90
N THR A 695 -8.76 -33.58 22.66
CA THR A 695 -10.13 -33.96 22.21
C THR A 695 -10.32 -35.44 21.91
N GLY A 696 -9.27 -36.20 21.63
CA GLY A 696 -9.34 -37.65 21.41
C GLY A 696 -10.07 -38.09 20.12
N LEU A 697 -10.30 -37.17 19.17
CA LEU A 697 -11.00 -37.45 17.93
C LEU A 697 -10.05 -37.90 16.81
N ASN A 698 -10.34 -39.08 16.24
CA ASN A 698 -9.66 -39.65 15.08
C ASN A 698 -10.65 -39.66 13.88
N GLN A 699 -10.70 -38.61 13.07
CA GLN A 699 -11.68 -38.52 11.95
C GLN A 699 -11.09 -38.34 10.55
N ASN A 700 -9.77 -38.15 10.40
CA ASN A 700 -9.13 -37.90 9.09
C ASN A 700 -8.32 -39.09 8.58
N THR A 701 -8.99 -40.21 8.30
CA THR A 701 -8.38 -41.35 7.60
C THR A 701 -8.81 -41.37 6.13
N GLY A 702 -7.88 -41.10 5.22
CA GLY A 702 -8.07 -41.21 3.78
C GLY A 702 -6.90 -41.91 3.11
N SER A 703 -7.12 -42.48 1.93
CA SER A 703 -6.05 -43.11 1.14
C SER A 703 -5.65 -42.20 -0.01
N ASN A 704 -4.39 -41.79 -0.06
CA ASN A 704 -3.81 -41.06 -1.19
C ASN A 704 -3.85 -41.95 -2.45
N ASP A 705 -4.28 -41.38 -3.58
CA ASP A 705 -4.23 -42.06 -4.88
C ASP A 705 -2.81 -41.99 -5.44
N LEU A 706 -2.04 -43.06 -5.24
CA LEU A 706 -0.66 -43.16 -5.73
C LEU A 706 -0.56 -43.52 -7.23
N ALA A 707 -1.68 -43.60 -7.98
CA ALA A 707 -1.73 -44.02 -9.38
C ALA A 707 -0.98 -45.36 -9.68
N GLY A 708 -0.88 -46.24 -8.68
CA GLY A 708 -0.10 -47.48 -8.75
C GLY A 708 1.42 -47.28 -8.74
N LEU A 709 1.92 -46.24 -8.09
CA LEU A 709 3.27 -46.19 -7.52
C LEU A 709 3.33 -47.02 -6.21
N PRO A 710 4.51 -47.43 -5.73
CA PRO A 710 4.63 -48.23 -4.50
C PRO A 710 4.05 -47.53 -3.27
N THR A 711 3.36 -48.27 -2.39
CA THR A 711 2.89 -47.71 -1.11
C THR A 711 4.06 -47.42 -0.16
N SER A 712 5.12 -48.22 -0.17
CA SER A 712 6.36 -47.98 0.56
C SER A 712 7.55 -47.90 -0.40
N LEU A 713 8.57 -47.11 -0.06
CA LEU A 713 9.86 -47.11 -0.72
C LEU A 713 10.90 -47.88 0.10
N ASP A 714 11.86 -48.51 -0.57
CA ASP A 714 12.96 -49.24 0.06
C ASP A 714 14.03 -48.28 0.59
N ILE A 715 13.68 -47.51 1.62
CA ILE A 715 14.52 -46.49 2.25
C ILE A 715 15.22 -47.07 3.47
N ILE A 716 16.54 -47.21 3.38
CA ILE A 716 17.40 -47.56 4.50
C ILE A 716 17.53 -46.35 5.43
N LYS A 717 16.78 -46.41 6.53
CA LYS A 717 16.86 -45.44 7.63
C LYS A 717 18.20 -45.55 8.35
N VAL A 718 18.69 -44.41 8.82
CA VAL A 718 19.79 -44.36 9.79
C VAL A 718 19.35 -45.03 11.09
N ASN A 719 20.12 -46.00 11.58
CA ASN A 719 19.91 -46.60 12.90
C ASN A 719 20.24 -45.57 13.99
N THR A 720 19.29 -45.34 14.90
CA THR A 720 19.40 -44.35 15.98
C THR A 720 19.41 -44.98 17.37
N ASP A 721 19.96 -44.26 18.32
CA ASP A 721 19.83 -44.50 19.75
C ASP A 721 18.37 -44.34 20.27
N ALA A 722 18.19 -44.53 21.57
CA ALA A 722 16.89 -44.43 22.24
C ALA A 722 16.27 -43.02 22.21
N ASP A 723 17.07 -41.97 21.96
CA ASP A 723 16.62 -40.58 21.83
C ASP A 723 16.32 -40.19 20.37
N GLY A 724 16.47 -41.13 19.42
CA GLY A 724 16.26 -40.88 17.99
C GLY A 724 17.41 -40.10 17.34
N LYS A 725 18.64 -40.30 17.83
CA LYS A 725 19.87 -39.67 17.31
C LYS A 725 20.91 -40.71 16.87
N ALA A 726 21.85 -40.28 16.05
CA ALA A 726 22.98 -41.08 15.61
C ALA A 726 24.24 -40.20 15.52
N LEU A 727 25.41 -40.84 15.57
CA LEU A 727 26.70 -40.15 15.53
C LEU A 727 26.95 -39.55 14.14
N GLY A 728 27.23 -38.25 14.07
CA GLY A 728 27.63 -37.55 12.86
C GLY A 728 29.14 -37.53 12.66
N SER A 729 29.58 -37.06 11.49
CA SER A 729 31.01 -36.95 11.12
C SER A 729 31.80 -35.95 11.97
N ASP A 730 31.11 -35.02 12.63
CA ASP A 730 31.70 -34.08 13.60
C ASP A 730 31.84 -34.65 15.02
N GLY A 731 31.45 -35.93 15.22
CA GLY A 731 31.49 -36.62 16.51
C GLY A 731 30.35 -36.26 17.47
N LYS A 732 29.32 -35.52 17.02
CA LYS A 732 28.12 -35.20 17.83
C LYS A 732 26.94 -36.12 17.50
N LEU A 733 25.94 -36.17 18.37
CA LEU A 733 24.69 -36.93 18.14
C LEU A 733 23.63 -36.02 17.50
N HIS A 734 23.24 -36.33 16.25
CA HIS A 734 22.21 -35.61 15.49
C HIS A 734 20.98 -36.48 15.29
N SER A 735 19.80 -35.86 15.18
CA SER A 735 18.61 -36.58 14.73
C SER A 735 18.49 -36.50 13.20
N PRO A 736 18.21 -37.62 12.49
CA PRO A 736 17.97 -37.59 11.04
C PRO A 736 16.66 -36.89 10.63
N ASP A 737 15.83 -36.46 11.59
CA ASP A 737 14.46 -35.94 11.40
C ASP A 737 13.48 -36.98 10.87
N TYR A 738 13.49 -38.16 11.48
CA TYR A 738 12.35 -39.07 11.45
C TYR A 738 11.35 -38.63 12.54
N PRO A 739 10.27 -37.89 12.22
CA PRO A 739 9.26 -37.51 13.19
C PRO A 739 8.57 -38.74 13.75
N LYS A 740 8.08 -38.64 14.99
CA LYS A 740 7.35 -39.72 15.66
C LYS A 740 6.01 -40.05 14.96
N ASN A 741 5.48 -39.11 14.17
CA ASN A 741 4.21 -39.19 13.44
C ASN A 741 4.41 -38.79 11.96
N SER A 742 3.69 -39.41 11.02
CA SER A 742 4.01 -39.40 9.57
C SER A 742 3.53 -38.18 8.75
N TYR A 743 3.23 -37.04 9.39
CA TYR A 743 2.36 -36.00 8.78
C TYR A 743 3.09 -34.75 8.26
N GLU A 744 4.41 -34.65 8.44
CA GLU A 744 5.17 -33.53 7.88
C GLU A 744 5.39 -33.71 6.38
N GLY A 745 4.74 -32.86 5.57
CA GLY A 745 4.92 -32.85 4.11
C GLY A 745 6.40 -32.83 3.66
N SER A 746 6.70 -33.48 2.55
CA SER A 746 8.06 -33.61 2.02
C SER A 746 8.48 -32.38 1.23
N PHE A 747 7.66 -31.96 0.26
CA PHE A 747 7.99 -30.90 -0.67
C PHE A 747 7.62 -29.50 -0.13
N PRO A 748 8.49 -28.47 -0.22
CA PRO A 748 9.91 -28.50 -0.55
C PRO A 748 10.79 -28.74 0.70
N SER A 749 12.08 -28.99 0.50
CA SER A 749 13.03 -29.17 1.60
C SER A 749 13.45 -27.84 2.23
N GLY A 750 12.95 -27.56 3.44
CA GLY A 750 13.30 -26.38 4.22
C GLY A 750 14.77 -26.33 4.65
N HIS A 751 15.34 -27.47 5.07
CA HIS A 751 16.77 -27.56 5.41
C HIS A 751 17.66 -27.31 4.18
N THR A 752 17.29 -27.86 3.01
CA THR A 752 17.99 -27.54 1.75
C THR A 752 17.88 -26.06 1.41
N ASN A 753 16.70 -25.44 1.55
CA ASN A 753 16.54 -24.00 1.31
C ASN A 753 17.50 -23.17 2.18
N LYS A 754 17.55 -23.42 3.50
CA LYS A 754 18.46 -22.72 4.40
C LYS A 754 19.94 -23.01 4.13
N ALA A 755 20.29 -24.25 3.76
CA ALA A 755 21.64 -24.59 3.33
C ALA A 755 22.04 -23.82 2.06
N TYR A 756 21.17 -23.77 1.05
CA TYR A 756 21.43 -22.98 -0.16
C TYR A 756 21.47 -21.48 0.10
N SER A 757 20.60 -20.94 0.96
CA SER A 757 20.62 -19.49 1.26
C SER A 757 21.96 -19.05 1.87
N ARG A 758 22.54 -19.88 2.75
CA ARG A 758 23.83 -19.61 3.40
C ARG A 758 25.03 -19.88 2.49
N GLY A 759 25.02 -21.02 1.80
CA GLY A 759 26.07 -21.40 0.86
C GLY A 759 26.18 -20.46 -0.33
N VAL A 760 25.05 -19.97 -0.85
CA VAL A 760 25.03 -18.96 -1.92
C VAL A 760 25.59 -17.63 -1.44
N VAL A 761 25.27 -17.16 -0.22
CA VAL A 761 25.90 -15.94 0.33
C VAL A 761 27.42 -16.08 0.40
N LEU A 762 27.94 -17.21 0.89
CA LEU A 762 29.39 -17.46 0.94
C LEU A 762 30.03 -17.48 -0.45
N ALA A 763 29.41 -18.16 -1.41
CA ALA A 763 29.89 -18.25 -2.78
C ALA A 763 29.89 -16.87 -3.48
N VAL A 764 28.91 -16.02 -3.19
CA VAL A 764 28.86 -14.65 -3.74
C VAL A 764 29.89 -13.73 -3.08
N MET A 765 30.11 -13.84 -1.75
CA MET A 765 31.10 -13.01 -1.03
C MET A 765 32.55 -13.42 -1.30
N VAL A 766 32.81 -14.70 -1.64
CA VAL A 766 34.14 -15.22 -1.98
C VAL A 766 34.09 -15.96 -3.32
N PRO A 767 33.90 -15.22 -4.43
CA PRO A 767 33.65 -15.82 -5.75
C PRO A 767 34.85 -16.58 -6.33
N GLN A 768 36.05 -16.36 -5.78
CA GLN A 768 37.26 -17.14 -6.08
C GLN A 768 37.17 -18.61 -5.65
N LEU A 769 36.22 -18.97 -4.77
CA LEU A 769 35.94 -20.32 -4.28
C LEU A 769 34.45 -20.72 -4.50
N ALA A 770 33.72 -19.98 -5.33
CA ALA A 770 32.29 -20.21 -5.54
C ALA A 770 31.95 -21.64 -6.02
N PRO A 771 32.68 -22.26 -6.97
CA PRO A 771 32.39 -23.64 -7.39
C PRO A 771 32.51 -24.65 -6.24
N GLU A 772 33.55 -24.51 -5.41
CA GLU A 772 33.83 -25.40 -4.28
C GLU A 772 32.77 -25.26 -3.18
N ILE A 773 32.44 -24.01 -2.82
CA ILE A 773 31.39 -23.67 -1.86
C ILE A 773 30.02 -24.15 -2.37
N LEU A 774 29.69 -23.96 -3.64
CA LEU A 774 28.41 -24.39 -4.22
C LEU A 774 28.33 -25.91 -4.38
N ALA A 775 29.41 -26.60 -4.71
CA ALA A 775 29.45 -28.06 -4.72
C ALA A 775 29.22 -28.62 -3.30
N ARG A 776 29.86 -28.05 -2.27
CA ARG A 776 29.61 -28.36 -0.85
C ARG A 776 28.16 -28.05 -0.45
N THR A 777 27.61 -26.93 -0.91
CA THR A 777 26.19 -26.56 -0.70
C THR A 777 25.24 -27.57 -1.31
N SER A 778 25.55 -28.07 -2.51
CA SER A 778 24.77 -29.12 -3.18
C SER A 778 24.83 -30.45 -2.44
N GLU A 779 25.95 -30.78 -1.80
CA GLU A 779 26.09 -31.96 -0.93
C GLU A 779 25.18 -31.83 0.29
N ALA A 780 25.23 -30.71 1.02
CA ALA A 780 24.37 -30.48 2.19
C ALA A 780 22.87 -30.58 1.81
N GLY A 781 22.49 -30.14 0.61
CA GLY A 781 21.16 -30.36 0.04
C GLY A 781 20.86 -31.84 -0.24
N ASN A 782 21.75 -32.53 -0.97
CA ASN A 782 21.66 -33.96 -1.31
C ASN A 782 21.61 -34.86 -0.06
N ASN A 783 22.23 -34.44 1.03
CA ASN A 783 22.28 -35.18 2.28
C ASN A 783 20.91 -35.33 2.96
N ARG A 784 19.90 -34.56 2.55
CA ARG A 784 18.50 -34.80 2.92
C ARG A 784 17.86 -35.98 2.18
N ILE A 785 18.39 -36.35 1.01
CA ILE A 785 18.05 -37.55 0.24
C ILE A 785 18.82 -38.76 0.82
N VAL A 786 20.09 -38.58 1.18
CA VAL A 786 20.90 -39.60 1.90
C VAL A 786 20.22 -40.09 3.17
N LEU A 787 19.62 -39.19 3.97
CA LEU A 787 18.86 -39.56 5.17
C LEU A 787 17.46 -40.15 4.86
N GLY A 788 17.03 -40.19 3.59
CA GLY A 788 15.73 -40.71 3.16
C GLY A 788 14.54 -39.80 3.53
N VAL A 789 14.77 -38.54 3.91
CA VAL A 789 13.72 -37.62 4.42
C VAL A 789 13.16 -36.67 3.38
N HIS A 790 13.79 -36.55 2.22
CA HIS A 790 13.36 -35.69 1.13
C HIS A 790 13.66 -36.32 -0.23
N TYR A 791 12.87 -35.96 -1.24
CA TYR A 791 13.07 -36.37 -2.62
C TYR A 791 13.97 -35.40 -3.41
N PRO A 792 14.54 -35.82 -4.54
CA PRO A 792 15.21 -34.94 -5.51
C PRO A 792 14.44 -33.65 -5.84
N LEU A 793 13.13 -33.73 -6.12
CA LEU A 793 12.30 -32.54 -6.40
C LEU A 793 12.24 -31.58 -5.19
N ASP A 794 12.16 -32.10 -3.97
CA ASP A 794 12.14 -31.27 -2.74
C ASP A 794 13.44 -30.47 -2.60
N VAL A 795 14.57 -31.06 -3.01
CA VAL A 795 15.92 -30.48 -2.94
C VAL A 795 16.13 -29.48 -4.09
N MET A 796 15.63 -29.77 -5.30
CA MET A 796 15.60 -28.81 -6.41
C MET A 796 14.77 -27.56 -6.05
N ALA A 797 13.60 -27.74 -5.46
CA ALA A 797 12.77 -26.64 -4.94
C ALA A 797 13.46 -25.88 -3.79
N GLY A 798 14.20 -26.59 -2.93
CA GLY A 798 15.05 -25.99 -1.91
C GLY A 798 16.13 -25.07 -2.51
N ARG A 799 16.83 -25.51 -3.57
CA ARG A 799 17.79 -24.67 -4.32
C ARG A 799 17.15 -23.42 -4.88
N ILE A 800 16.01 -23.56 -5.59
CA ILE A 800 15.27 -22.45 -6.19
C ILE A 800 14.94 -21.39 -5.13
N GLY A 801 14.42 -21.82 -3.97
CA GLY A 801 14.13 -20.93 -2.85
C GLY A 801 15.35 -20.28 -2.22
N GLY A 802 16.45 -21.02 -2.07
CA GLY A 802 17.69 -20.48 -1.50
C GLY A 802 18.34 -19.43 -2.41
N GLN A 803 18.40 -19.66 -3.72
CA GLN A 803 18.97 -18.69 -4.67
C GLN A 803 18.11 -17.42 -4.81
N SER A 804 16.79 -17.58 -4.99
CA SER A 804 15.86 -16.45 -5.16
C SER A 804 15.79 -15.56 -3.92
N SER A 805 15.71 -16.14 -2.72
CA SER A 805 15.66 -15.37 -1.47
C SER A 805 16.97 -14.62 -1.16
N VAL A 806 18.13 -15.18 -1.53
CA VAL A 806 19.42 -14.46 -1.39
C VAL A 806 19.52 -13.31 -2.38
N ALA A 807 19.10 -13.50 -3.64
CA ALA A 807 19.08 -12.42 -4.62
C ALA A 807 18.15 -11.27 -4.20
N ALA A 808 16.96 -11.59 -3.66
CA ALA A 808 16.06 -10.60 -3.07
C ALA A 808 16.74 -9.84 -1.91
N TYR A 809 17.36 -10.57 -0.97
CA TYR A 809 18.08 -9.97 0.16
C TYR A 809 19.21 -9.03 -0.28
N MET A 810 20.00 -9.43 -1.27
CA MET A 810 21.14 -8.66 -1.81
C MET A 810 20.74 -7.41 -2.60
N ASN A 811 19.52 -7.36 -3.12
CA ASN A 811 18.99 -6.14 -3.74
C ASN A 811 18.43 -5.18 -2.69
N ALA A 812 17.76 -5.68 -1.65
CA ALA A 812 17.23 -4.85 -0.56
C ALA A 812 18.32 -4.31 0.39
N ASN A 813 19.39 -5.09 0.66
CA ASN A 813 20.37 -4.80 1.71
C ASN A 813 21.81 -4.68 1.15
N ALA A 814 21.98 -4.00 0.01
CA ALA A 814 23.25 -3.97 -0.72
C ALA A 814 24.46 -3.50 0.13
N ASP A 815 24.27 -2.49 0.97
CA ASP A 815 25.34 -1.94 1.83
C ASP A 815 25.73 -2.88 2.98
N GLU A 816 24.76 -3.58 3.58
CA GLU A 816 25.02 -4.59 4.62
C GLU A 816 25.81 -5.76 4.04
N VAL A 817 25.39 -6.26 2.87
CA VAL A 817 26.07 -7.35 2.17
C VAL A 817 27.47 -6.93 1.74
N ALA A 818 27.67 -5.67 1.30
CA ALA A 818 29.01 -5.15 1.00
C ALA A 818 29.91 -5.11 2.25
N ALA A 819 29.41 -4.60 3.37
CA ALA A 819 30.16 -4.55 4.63
C ALA A 819 30.49 -5.95 5.20
N ALA A 820 29.60 -6.93 5.00
CA ALA A 820 29.86 -8.33 5.36
C ALA A 820 30.87 -9.00 4.43
N SER A 821 30.79 -8.74 3.12
CA SER A 821 31.76 -9.25 2.13
C SER A 821 33.17 -8.69 2.37
N GLU A 822 33.28 -7.40 2.72
CA GLU A 822 34.54 -6.75 3.09
C GLU A 822 35.11 -7.35 4.39
N GLN A 823 34.28 -7.55 5.42
CA GLN A 823 34.69 -8.19 6.67
C GLN A 823 35.24 -9.60 6.42
N LEU A 824 34.51 -10.45 5.68
CA LEU A 824 34.90 -11.82 5.40
C LEU A 824 36.25 -11.88 4.66
N THR A 825 36.36 -11.14 3.56
CA THR A 825 37.55 -11.17 2.70
C THR A 825 38.78 -10.58 3.42
N THR A 826 38.60 -9.52 4.20
CA THR A 826 39.66 -8.89 5.02
C THR A 826 40.11 -9.81 6.15
N TYR A 827 39.17 -10.43 6.88
CA TYR A 827 39.48 -11.36 7.95
C TYR A 827 40.30 -12.55 7.43
N LEU A 828 39.84 -13.21 6.37
CA LEU A 828 40.55 -14.35 5.78
C LEU A 828 41.94 -13.96 5.28
N ALA A 829 42.08 -12.83 4.58
CA ALA A 829 43.39 -12.32 4.15
C ALA A 829 44.33 -12.05 5.34
N SER A 830 43.81 -11.50 6.45
CA SER A 830 44.62 -11.23 7.66
C SER A 830 45.14 -12.50 8.33
N ARG A 831 44.33 -13.58 8.36
CA ARG A 831 44.74 -14.89 8.89
C ARG A 831 45.77 -15.55 7.98
N CYS A 832 45.56 -15.54 6.67
CA CYS A 832 46.53 -16.01 5.69
C CYS A 832 47.88 -15.30 5.80
N LYS A 833 47.87 -13.97 6.00
CA LYS A 833 49.09 -13.17 6.20
C LYS A 833 49.83 -13.55 7.49
N ALA A 834 49.10 -13.76 8.59
CA ALA A 834 49.68 -14.16 9.87
C ALA A 834 50.41 -15.51 9.77
N ASP A 835 49.87 -16.45 8.99
CA ASP A 835 50.42 -17.80 8.79
C ASP A 835 51.41 -17.88 7.59
N GLY A 836 51.74 -16.75 6.96
CA GLY A 836 52.73 -16.67 5.88
C GLY A 836 52.26 -17.18 4.51
N LEU A 837 50.95 -17.30 4.30
CA LEU A 837 50.32 -17.86 3.09
C LEU A 837 50.03 -16.81 2.00
N GLY A 838 50.32 -15.53 2.24
CA GLY A 838 50.13 -14.44 1.27
C GLY A 838 49.56 -13.18 1.92
N ASP A 839 49.74 -12.03 1.26
CA ASP A 839 49.22 -10.74 1.70
C ASP A 839 47.76 -10.49 1.26
N THR A 840 47.25 -11.26 0.29
CA THR A 840 45.88 -11.18 -0.21
C THR A 840 45.17 -12.53 -0.12
N LEU A 841 43.83 -12.51 -0.07
CA LEU A 841 43.03 -13.74 -0.10
C LEU A 841 43.29 -14.57 -1.38
N GLU A 842 43.52 -13.91 -2.51
CA GLU A 842 43.86 -14.56 -3.78
C GLU A 842 45.19 -15.33 -3.70
N GLN A 843 46.25 -14.70 -3.17
CA GLN A 843 47.53 -15.38 -2.93
C GLN A 843 47.38 -16.55 -1.96
N CYS A 844 46.52 -16.42 -0.95
CA CYS A 844 46.24 -17.50 -0.01
C CYS A 844 45.55 -18.70 -0.67
N ILE A 845 44.55 -18.45 -1.53
CA ILE A 845 43.86 -19.48 -2.31
C ILE A 845 44.85 -20.22 -3.23
N ASP A 846 45.71 -19.48 -3.94
CA ASP A 846 46.74 -20.06 -4.81
C ASP A 846 47.77 -20.89 -4.02
N ASN A 847 48.31 -20.35 -2.92
CA ASN A 847 49.35 -21.02 -2.11
C ASN A 847 48.83 -22.23 -1.32
N THR A 848 47.56 -22.22 -0.91
CA THR A 848 46.91 -23.38 -0.27
C THR A 848 46.46 -24.42 -1.29
N GLY A 849 46.23 -24.03 -2.55
CA GLY A 849 45.60 -24.86 -3.57
C GLY A 849 44.09 -25.03 -3.35
N ALA A 850 43.44 -24.12 -2.61
CA ALA A 850 42.03 -24.22 -2.23
C ALA A 850 41.05 -24.19 -3.42
N ALA A 851 41.47 -23.62 -4.55
CA ALA A 851 40.76 -23.60 -5.83
C ALA A 851 41.14 -24.76 -6.78
N ALA A 852 41.99 -25.68 -6.33
CA ALA A 852 42.62 -26.74 -7.12
C ALA A 852 42.50 -28.10 -6.41
N ASP A 853 43.52 -28.97 -6.52
CA ASP A 853 43.54 -30.35 -6.02
C ASP A 853 43.66 -30.48 -4.48
N LYS A 854 43.67 -29.35 -3.75
CA LYS A 854 43.75 -29.27 -2.28
C LYS A 854 42.57 -28.51 -1.67
N GLY A 855 41.54 -28.22 -2.47
CA GLY A 855 40.32 -27.54 -2.06
C GLY A 855 39.30 -28.43 -1.36
N TYR A 856 38.03 -28.12 -1.59
CA TYR A 856 36.93 -29.00 -1.21
C TYR A 856 37.06 -30.34 -1.95
N ALA A 857 37.15 -31.43 -1.18
CA ALA A 857 37.18 -32.79 -1.68
C ALA A 857 35.99 -33.59 -1.15
N ASN A 858 35.42 -34.45 -1.99
CA ASN A 858 34.32 -35.32 -1.62
C ASN A 858 34.45 -36.68 -2.32
N ALA A 859 34.70 -37.73 -1.54
CA ALA A 859 34.83 -39.10 -2.04
C ALA A 859 33.48 -39.79 -2.30
N PHE A 860 32.38 -39.26 -1.75
CA PHE A 860 31.06 -39.87 -1.88
C PHE A 860 30.53 -39.74 -3.31
N THR A 861 29.94 -40.81 -3.82
CA THR A 861 29.35 -40.87 -5.16
C THR A 861 27.98 -41.51 -5.10
N ASP A 862 27.10 -41.02 -5.95
CA ASP A 862 25.72 -41.50 -6.11
C ASP A 862 25.41 -41.61 -7.62
N GLU A 863 24.19 -42.03 -7.98
CA GLU A 863 23.80 -42.20 -9.40
C GLU A 863 23.85 -40.89 -10.21
N VAL A 864 23.75 -39.74 -9.53
CA VAL A 864 23.74 -38.40 -10.12
C VAL A 864 25.16 -37.85 -10.17
N SER A 865 25.81 -37.75 -9.00
CA SER A 865 27.21 -37.38 -8.84
C SER A 865 28.10 -38.63 -8.87
N SER A 866 28.24 -39.22 -10.06
CA SER A 866 28.92 -40.50 -10.30
C SER A 866 30.46 -40.47 -10.19
N LYS A 867 31.06 -39.33 -9.84
CA LYS A 867 32.51 -39.15 -9.64
C LYS A 867 32.79 -38.36 -8.37
N PRO A 868 33.89 -38.66 -7.65
CA PRO A 868 34.37 -37.83 -6.56
C PRO A 868 34.64 -36.39 -6.99
N VAL A 869 34.50 -35.46 -6.05
CA VAL A 869 35.03 -34.09 -6.18
C VAL A 869 36.48 -34.11 -5.72
N THR A 870 37.40 -33.77 -6.62
CA THR A 870 38.86 -33.73 -6.40
C THR A 870 39.49 -32.41 -6.83
N ASP A 871 38.76 -31.57 -7.54
CA ASP A 871 39.19 -30.30 -8.12
C ASP A 871 37.96 -29.44 -8.50
N ARG A 872 38.20 -28.23 -8.99
CA ARG A 872 37.15 -27.33 -9.49
C ARG A 872 36.28 -27.93 -10.59
N ALA A 873 36.87 -28.65 -11.55
CA ALA A 873 36.12 -29.17 -12.69
C ALA A 873 35.11 -30.24 -12.26
N SER A 874 35.51 -31.10 -11.33
CA SER A 874 34.64 -32.09 -10.68
C SER A 874 33.64 -31.44 -9.71
N ALA A 875 34.00 -30.33 -9.03
CA ALA A 875 33.06 -29.55 -8.22
C ALA A 875 31.92 -28.96 -9.06
N ILE A 876 32.23 -28.31 -10.19
CA ILE A 876 31.24 -27.80 -11.15
C ILE A 876 30.39 -28.95 -11.69
N ALA A 877 30.99 -30.07 -12.10
CA ALA A 877 30.26 -31.22 -12.62
C ALA A 877 29.29 -31.83 -11.59
N ALA A 878 29.68 -31.93 -10.32
CA ALA A 878 28.82 -32.41 -9.24
C ALA A 878 27.64 -31.45 -8.96
N TYR A 879 27.88 -30.14 -9.01
CA TYR A 879 26.83 -29.14 -8.90
C TYR A 879 25.84 -29.24 -10.06
N GLN A 880 26.33 -29.27 -11.30
CA GLN A 880 25.54 -29.37 -12.52
C GLN A 880 24.69 -30.65 -12.56
N ALA A 881 25.25 -31.80 -12.18
CA ALA A 881 24.50 -33.05 -12.10
C ALA A 881 23.29 -32.94 -11.14
N ARG A 882 23.49 -32.31 -9.98
CA ARG A 882 22.45 -32.02 -8.98
C ARG A 882 21.53 -30.85 -9.34
N MET A 883 21.72 -30.17 -10.48
CA MET A 883 20.75 -29.17 -10.95
C MET A 883 19.43 -29.82 -11.36
N THR A 884 19.50 -30.96 -12.05
CA THR A 884 18.34 -31.69 -12.57
C THR A 884 18.18 -33.09 -11.97
N TYR A 885 19.11 -33.58 -11.15
CA TYR A 885 19.13 -34.95 -10.63
C TYR A 885 19.00 -36.03 -11.73
N GLY A 886 19.32 -35.69 -12.98
CA GLY A 886 19.11 -36.56 -14.13
C GLY A 886 17.64 -36.91 -14.40
N PHE A 887 16.69 -36.04 -14.06
CA PHE A 887 15.30 -36.14 -14.55
C PHE A 887 15.23 -35.97 -16.06
N THR A 888 14.25 -36.62 -16.70
CA THR A 888 13.89 -36.33 -18.09
C THR A 888 13.23 -34.95 -18.23
N GLN A 889 13.31 -34.34 -19.42
CA GLN A 889 12.59 -33.11 -19.73
C GLN A 889 11.08 -33.39 -19.83
N VAL A 890 10.28 -32.71 -19.01
CA VAL A 890 8.81 -32.82 -18.94
C VAL A 890 8.09 -31.95 -19.97
N THR A 891 8.78 -30.93 -20.51
CA THR A 891 8.34 -30.16 -21.69
C THR A 891 9.51 -29.98 -22.67
N ALA A 892 9.24 -29.51 -23.89
CA ALA A 892 10.29 -29.34 -24.89
C ALA A 892 11.41 -28.39 -24.43
N GLY A 893 12.66 -28.85 -24.60
CA GLY A 893 13.87 -28.04 -24.47
C GLY A 893 13.99 -26.94 -25.54
N GLY A 894 15.05 -26.15 -25.47
CA GLY A 894 15.39 -25.10 -26.43
C GLY A 894 14.69 -23.75 -26.23
N LYS A 895 13.96 -23.52 -25.13
CA LYS A 895 13.45 -22.18 -24.81
C LYS A 895 14.60 -21.27 -24.38
N ALA A 896 14.64 -20.08 -24.96
CA ALA A 896 15.56 -19.02 -24.54
C ALA A 896 15.49 -18.81 -23.01
N PHE A 897 16.63 -18.58 -22.38
CA PHE A 897 16.68 -18.22 -20.96
C PHE A 897 16.37 -16.74 -20.80
N THR A 898 15.48 -16.42 -19.87
CA THR A 898 15.27 -15.08 -19.34
C THR A 898 15.82 -15.09 -17.91
N ALA A 899 16.69 -14.13 -17.58
CA ALA A 899 17.18 -13.99 -16.22
C ALA A 899 16.00 -13.64 -15.29
N PRO A 900 15.82 -14.35 -14.17
CA PRO A 900 14.82 -13.97 -13.18
C PRO A 900 15.09 -12.57 -12.64
N GLU A 901 14.03 -11.89 -12.20
CA GLU A 901 14.14 -10.57 -11.61
C GLU A 901 15.10 -10.55 -10.41
N GLY A 902 15.97 -9.55 -10.35
CA GLY A 902 16.99 -9.40 -9.31
C GLY A 902 18.16 -10.39 -9.35
N ALA A 903 18.16 -11.42 -10.23
CA ALA A 903 19.20 -12.45 -10.25
C ALA A 903 20.61 -11.93 -10.58
N SER A 904 20.72 -10.78 -11.26
CA SER A 904 21.97 -10.05 -11.50
C SER A 904 22.79 -9.82 -10.22
N ALA A 905 22.13 -9.61 -9.07
CA ALA A 905 22.79 -9.33 -7.79
C ALA A 905 23.72 -10.43 -7.32
N LEU A 906 23.42 -11.71 -7.63
CA LEU A 906 24.28 -12.84 -7.29
C LEU A 906 25.67 -12.72 -7.96
N LEU A 907 25.76 -12.08 -9.12
CA LEU A 907 27.01 -11.91 -9.87
C LEU A 907 27.75 -10.60 -9.54
N ARG A 908 27.23 -9.78 -8.62
CA ARG A 908 27.71 -8.40 -8.36
C ARG A 908 29.16 -8.35 -7.88
N TYR A 909 29.58 -9.28 -7.00
CA TYR A 909 30.93 -9.33 -6.44
C TYR A 909 31.93 -10.10 -7.31
N ALA A 910 31.48 -11.08 -8.08
CA ALA A 910 32.31 -11.74 -9.10
C ALA A 910 32.66 -10.79 -10.25
N TYR A 911 31.72 -9.94 -10.65
CA TYR A 911 31.86 -9.01 -11.77
C TYR A 911 31.40 -7.59 -11.41
N PRO A 912 32.15 -6.87 -10.55
CA PRO A 912 31.77 -5.53 -10.10
C PRO A 912 31.77 -4.49 -11.23
N SER A 913 32.54 -4.71 -12.30
CA SER A 913 32.62 -3.82 -13.48
C SER A 913 31.53 -4.04 -14.52
N LEU A 914 30.66 -5.05 -14.37
CA LEU A 914 29.56 -5.30 -15.29
C LEU A 914 28.27 -4.57 -14.87
N THR A 915 27.45 -4.17 -15.85
CA THR A 915 26.06 -3.76 -15.63
C THR A 915 25.17 -4.97 -15.34
N ASP A 916 23.94 -4.74 -14.86
CA ASP A 916 23.02 -5.83 -14.56
C ASP A 916 22.53 -6.55 -15.83
N GLU A 917 22.41 -5.86 -16.96
CA GLU A 917 22.15 -6.47 -18.28
C GLU A 917 23.29 -7.39 -18.70
N GLN A 918 24.54 -6.98 -18.47
CA GLN A 918 25.72 -7.82 -18.75
C GLN A 918 25.76 -9.04 -17.81
N ARG A 919 25.45 -8.88 -16.52
CA ARG A 919 25.34 -10.01 -15.56
C ARG A 919 24.21 -10.98 -15.96
N ASN A 920 23.07 -10.46 -16.41
CA ASN A 920 21.96 -11.25 -16.94
C ASN A 920 22.36 -11.99 -18.23
N ALA A 921 23.20 -11.40 -19.09
CA ALA A 921 23.77 -12.08 -20.25
C ALA A 921 24.81 -13.16 -19.89
N VAL A 922 25.52 -13.02 -18.76
CA VAL A 922 26.37 -14.11 -18.21
C VAL A 922 25.51 -15.27 -17.73
N LEU A 923 24.47 -15.00 -16.93
CA LEU A 923 23.48 -16.01 -16.51
C LEU A 923 22.86 -16.73 -17.72
N ALA A 924 22.48 -15.99 -18.77
CA ALA A 924 21.89 -16.56 -19.97
C ALA A 924 22.84 -17.45 -20.79
N LYS A 925 24.16 -17.20 -20.73
CA LYS A 925 25.18 -18.02 -21.42
C LYS A 925 25.63 -19.24 -20.61
N THR A 926 25.33 -19.30 -19.31
CA THR A 926 25.65 -20.45 -18.45
C THR A 926 24.42 -21.29 -18.06
N ALA A 927 23.21 -20.77 -18.23
CA ALA A 927 21.98 -21.47 -17.88
C ALA A 927 21.83 -22.82 -18.60
N ILE A 928 21.28 -23.81 -17.89
CA ILE A 928 20.93 -25.11 -18.49
C ILE A 928 19.71 -24.99 -19.43
N ASP A 929 19.50 -26.02 -20.24
CA ASP A 929 18.35 -26.07 -21.16
C ASP A 929 17.01 -26.07 -20.40
N SER A 930 15.94 -25.64 -21.08
CA SER A 930 14.59 -25.57 -20.51
C SER A 930 13.92 -26.93 -20.37
N GLY A 931 12.77 -26.96 -19.71
CA GLY A 931 11.82 -28.07 -19.76
C GLY A 931 12.08 -29.21 -18.79
N TYR A 932 13.08 -29.11 -17.91
CA TYR A 932 13.22 -29.98 -16.74
C TYR A 932 12.14 -29.69 -15.69
N PRO A 933 11.89 -30.61 -14.73
CA PRO A 933 10.90 -30.39 -13.67
C PRO A 933 11.15 -29.09 -12.89
N LEU A 934 10.06 -28.42 -12.53
CA LEU A 934 9.99 -27.09 -11.88
C LEU A 934 10.45 -25.90 -12.74
N ASP A 935 10.92 -26.09 -13.97
CA ASP A 935 11.31 -24.97 -14.84
C ASP A 935 10.14 -24.01 -15.10
N ALA A 936 8.94 -24.53 -15.39
CA ALA A 936 7.81 -23.75 -15.90
C ALA A 936 7.26 -22.75 -14.88
N SER A 937 7.32 -23.06 -13.57
CA SER A 937 6.95 -22.10 -12.52
C SER A 937 8.12 -21.28 -11.99
N SER A 938 9.36 -21.74 -12.16
CA SER A 938 10.54 -21.13 -11.51
C SER A 938 10.95 -19.76 -12.04
N GLN A 939 10.30 -19.23 -13.08
CA GLN A 939 10.69 -17.97 -13.73
C GLN A 939 12.15 -17.94 -14.24
N GLY A 940 12.77 -19.11 -14.42
CA GLY A 940 14.18 -19.28 -14.78
C GLY A 940 15.11 -19.64 -13.61
N TRP A 941 14.68 -19.54 -12.35
CA TRP A 941 15.50 -19.88 -11.17
C TRP A 941 15.97 -21.35 -11.17
N GLN A 942 15.19 -22.27 -11.76
CA GLN A 942 15.59 -23.68 -11.90
C GLN A 942 16.89 -23.81 -12.72
N ARG A 943 17.05 -22.95 -13.74
CA ARG A 943 18.03 -23.08 -14.82
C ARG A 943 19.39 -22.42 -14.55
N ILE A 944 19.53 -21.64 -13.47
CA ILE A 944 20.76 -20.91 -13.16
C ILE A 944 21.88 -21.87 -12.73
N ASP A 945 22.87 -22.08 -13.59
CA ASP A 945 24.15 -22.68 -13.22
C ASP A 945 25.03 -21.62 -12.56
N LEU A 946 24.83 -21.45 -11.25
CA LEU A 946 25.56 -20.45 -10.47
C LEU A 946 27.03 -20.81 -10.27
N ALA A 947 27.38 -22.10 -10.30
CA ALA A 947 28.78 -22.54 -10.14
C ALA A 947 29.62 -22.13 -11.34
N THR A 948 29.13 -22.38 -12.56
CA THR A 948 29.80 -21.88 -13.78
C THR A 948 29.71 -20.36 -13.88
N ALA A 949 28.57 -19.75 -13.52
CA ALA A 949 28.37 -18.31 -13.63
C ALA A 949 29.33 -17.50 -12.73
N LEU A 950 29.65 -17.96 -11.52
CA LEU A 950 30.49 -17.20 -10.58
C LEU A 950 32.00 -17.35 -10.81
N SER A 951 32.46 -18.35 -11.57
CA SER A 951 33.89 -18.59 -11.81
C SER A 951 34.35 -18.29 -13.24
N ALA A 952 33.44 -17.89 -14.14
CA ALA A 952 33.75 -17.76 -15.56
C ALA A 952 34.60 -16.53 -15.92
N LYS A 953 35.32 -16.65 -17.04
CA LYS A 953 35.91 -15.53 -17.77
C LYS A 953 34.87 -14.98 -18.75
N VAL A 954 34.50 -13.72 -18.55
CA VAL A 954 33.55 -12.96 -19.37
C VAL A 954 34.32 -12.13 -20.40
N THR A 955 33.91 -12.20 -21.67
CA THR A 955 34.48 -11.39 -22.75
C THR A 955 33.43 -10.44 -23.31
N LEU A 956 33.72 -9.15 -23.24
CA LEU A 956 32.93 -8.07 -23.82
C LEU A 956 33.49 -7.68 -25.20
N ASN A 957 32.63 -7.26 -26.12
CA ASN A 957 33.07 -6.53 -27.31
C ASN A 957 33.27 -5.03 -27.01
N LYS A 958 33.69 -4.24 -28.00
CA LYS A 958 33.91 -2.78 -27.86
C LYS A 958 32.64 -1.97 -27.59
N ALA A 959 31.45 -2.53 -27.82
CA ALA A 959 30.16 -1.92 -27.47
C ALA A 959 29.70 -2.28 -26.04
N GLY A 960 30.45 -3.14 -25.33
CA GLY A 960 30.09 -3.63 -24.00
C GLY A 960 29.16 -4.84 -24.01
N GLU A 961 28.90 -5.47 -25.16
CA GLU A 961 28.05 -6.66 -25.22
C GLU A 961 28.85 -7.90 -24.78
N VAL A 962 28.24 -8.76 -23.95
CA VAL A 962 28.83 -10.06 -23.56
C VAL A 962 28.82 -10.98 -24.78
N ILE A 963 29.97 -11.21 -25.39
CA ILE A 963 30.10 -12.09 -26.56
C ILE A 963 30.40 -13.53 -26.16
N ALA A 964 31.29 -13.76 -25.18
CA ALA A 964 31.68 -15.09 -24.73
C ALA A 964 31.77 -15.19 -23.20
N VAL A 965 31.44 -16.37 -22.68
CA VAL A 965 31.62 -16.77 -21.27
C VAL A 965 32.28 -18.14 -21.30
N ALA A 966 33.41 -18.30 -20.63
CA ALA A 966 34.21 -19.52 -20.65
C ALA A 966 34.66 -19.92 -19.24
N ALA A 967 34.86 -21.22 -19.01
CA ALA A 967 35.41 -21.71 -17.74
C ALA A 967 36.79 -21.08 -17.45
N ALA A 968 37.05 -20.76 -16.18
CA ALA A 968 38.30 -20.17 -15.71
C ALA A 968 38.55 -20.49 -14.23
N ASP A 969 39.79 -20.29 -13.80
CA ASP A 969 40.22 -20.50 -12.41
C ASP A 969 39.85 -19.34 -11.47
N LYS A 970 39.25 -18.28 -12.01
CA LYS A 970 38.67 -17.16 -11.25
C LYS A 970 37.78 -16.30 -12.15
N PRO A 971 36.75 -15.64 -11.59
CA PRO A 971 35.98 -14.65 -12.33
C PRO A 971 36.89 -13.55 -12.88
N SER A 972 36.70 -13.21 -14.15
CA SER A 972 37.45 -12.13 -14.80
C SER A 972 36.66 -11.55 -15.97
N VAL A 973 36.87 -10.26 -16.26
CA VAL A 973 36.28 -9.57 -17.41
C VAL A 973 37.40 -9.10 -18.34
N ILE A 974 37.28 -9.37 -19.64
CA ILE A 974 38.18 -8.84 -20.67
C ILE A 974 37.38 -8.18 -21.81
N VAL A 975 38.01 -7.25 -22.53
CA VAL A 975 37.43 -6.64 -23.74
C VAL A 975 38.18 -7.14 -24.97
N SER A 976 37.47 -7.67 -25.97
CA SER A 976 38.06 -8.15 -27.22
C SER A 976 38.44 -7.00 -28.15
N ASN A 977 39.68 -7.00 -28.65
CA ASN A 977 40.13 -6.02 -29.64
C ASN A 977 39.61 -6.27 -31.05
N GLU A 978 39.09 -7.46 -31.33
CA GLU A 978 38.60 -7.89 -32.63
C GLU A 978 37.22 -7.30 -32.95
N THR A 979 37.05 -6.88 -34.21
CA THR A 979 35.77 -6.41 -34.75
C THR A 979 34.97 -7.59 -35.27
N VAL A 980 33.97 -8.03 -34.50
CA VAL A 980 32.99 -9.01 -34.99
C VAL A 980 32.06 -8.31 -35.98
N THR A 981 32.07 -8.75 -37.23
CA THR A 981 31.14 -8.27 -38.26
C THR A 981 29.85 -9.10 -38.15
N PRO A 982 28.63 -8.51 -38.12
CA PRO A 982 27.40 -9.30 -38.09
C PRO A 982 27.23 -10.06 -39.41
N GLY A 983 27.41 -11.38 -39.42
CA GLY A 983 27.31 -12.17 -40.66
C GLY A 983 27.51 -13.68 -40.56
N ASP A 984 28.46 -14.17 -39.74
CA ASP A 984 28.74 -15.62 -39.66
C ASP A 984 27.91 -16.33 -38.59
N THR A 985 26.75 -16.84 -39.00
CA THR A 985 26.11 -17.97 -38.31
C THR A 985 26.82 -19.25 -38.71
N ASP A 986 27.76 -19.70 -37.88
CA ASP A 986 28.55 -20.90 -38.15
C ASP A 986 27.65 -22.15 -38.14
N GLN A 987 27.39 -22.72 -39.31
CA GLN A 987 26.78 -24.03 -39.41
C GLN A 987 27.85 -25.11 -39.24
N ASN A 988 27.50 -26.13 -38.46
CA ASN A 988 28.09 -27.47 -38.49
C ASN A 988 29.43 -27.68 -37.74
N THR A 989 29.33 -28.05 -36.46
CA THR A 989 30.23 -29.05 -35.88
C THR A 989 29.45 -30.21 -35.24
N LYS A 990 29.44 -31.36 -35.92
CA LYS A 990 29.32 -32.67 -35.28
C LYS A 990 30.66 -33.42 -35.40
N PRO A 991 31.01 -34.30 -34.47
CA PRO A 991 32.42 -34.63 -34.20
C PRO A 991 32.94 -35.87 -34.92
N SER A 992 34.24 -35.89 -35.23
CA SER A 992 35.03 -37.13 -35.27
C SER A 992 36.55 -36.89 -35.16
N THR A 993 37.19 -37.56 -34.20
CA THR A 993 38.49 -38.27 -34.23
C THR A 993 39.68 -37.82 -35.12
N GLN A 994 40.88 -38.05 -34.55
CA GLN A 994 42.22 -38.25 -35.15
C GLN A 994 42.23 -38.73 -36.63
N ASP A 995 43.23 -38.43 -37.49
CA ASP A 995 44.69 -38.45 -37.27
C ASP A 995 45.48 -37.58 -38.32
N LYS A 996 46.81 -37.72 -38.38
CA LYS A 996 47.82 -36.82 -39.00
C LYS A 996 47.89 -36.69 -40.55
N ASP A 997 48.58 -35.59 -40.92
CA ASP A 997 49.68 -35.47 -41.92
C ASP A 997 49.40 -34.92 -43.35
N LYS A 998 50.29 -33.98 -43.75
CA LYS A 998 50.68 -33.51 -45.11
C LYS A 998 49.63 -33.17 -46.20
N GLY A 999 49.70 -31.90 -46.64
CA GLY A 999 50.35 -31.64 -47.94
C GLY A 999 49.55 -31.09 -49.14
N SER A 1000 49.51 -29.75 -49.24
CA SER A 1000 49.66 -28.96 -50.50
C SER A 1000 48.53 -28.85 -51.56
N LYS A 1001 48.50 -27.64 -52.17
CA LYS A 1001 47.96 -27.24 -53.49
C LYS A 1001 46.45 -26.97 -53.69
N MET A 1002 46.17 -25.68 -53.92
CA MET A 1002 45.16 -25.11 -54.86
C MET A 1002 45.24 -25.74 -56.29
N PRO A 1003 44.28 -25.57 -57.24
CA PRO A 1003 43.39 -24.39 -57.38
C PRO A 1003 41.97 -24.54 -58.05
N ASN A 1004 41.23 -23.42 -58.00
CA ASN A 1004 40.44 -22.78 -59.07
C ASN A 1004 39.10 -23.33 -59.65
N THR A 1005 38.36 -22.32 -60.14
CA THR A 1005 37.19 -22.30 -61.05
C THR A 1005 35.82 -22.60 -60.41
N GLY A 1006 34.77 -21.79 -60.63
CA GLY A 1006 34.68 -20.45 -61.24
C GLY A 1006 33.30 -20.12 -61.82
N VAL A 1007 33.04 -18.81 -62.06
CA VAL A 1007 32.05 -18.25 -63.02
C VAL A 1007 30.54 -18.51 -62.72
N ALA A 1008 29.57 -17.62 -62.95
CA ALA A 1008 29.44 -16.15 -62.96
C ALA A 1008 27.92 -15.79 -63.12
N VAL A 1009 27.62 -14.52 -63.45
CA VAL A 1009 26.41 -13.99 -64.14
C VAL A 1009 25.40 -13.20 -63.28
N THR A 1010 25.67 -11.88 -63.20
CA THR A 1010 24.79 -10.69 -63.42
C THR A 1010 23.26 -10.79 -63.26
N GLY A 1011 22.54 -9.77 -62.76
CA GLY A 1011 22.92 -8.42 -62.31
C GLY A 1011 21.78 -7.37 -62.51
N VAL A 1012 22.07 -6.08 -62.24
CA VAL A 1012 21.26 -4.85 -62.57
C VAL A 1012 20.00 -4.63 -61.69
N ALA A 1013 19.97 -3.73 -60.68
CA ALA A 1013 19.91 -2.23 -60.67
C ALA A 1013 18.51 -1.64 -61.00
N ALA A 1014 18.03 -0.47 -60.52
CA ALA A 1014 18.38 0.43 -59.40
C ALA A 1014 17.29 1.55 -59.25
N ALA A 1015 17.39 2.36 -58.17
CA ALA A 1015 16.94 3.77 -58.04
C ALA A 1015 15.47 4.19 -57.69
N MET A 1016 15.34 4.73 -56.46
CA MET A 1016 14.86 6.10 -56.10
C MET A 1016 13.38 6.48 -55.80
N VAL A 1017 13.18 6.90 -54.53
CA VAL A 1017 12.61 8.20 -54.04
C VAL A 1017 11.07 8.42 -53.97
N LEU A 1018 10.57 8.29 -52.73
CA LEU A 1018 9.67 9.16 -51.92
C LEU A 1018 8.33 9.77 -52.42
N LEU A 1019 7.40 9.80 -51.44
CA LEU A 1019 6.21 10.65 -51.22
C LEU A 1019 4.87 10.29 -51.92
N ALA A 1020 3.90 9.80 -51.11
CA ALA A 1020 2.76 10.62 -50.65
C ALA A 1020 1.83 9.83 -49.70
N LEU A 1021 1.36 10.47 -48.62
CA LEU A 1021 0.22 10.02 -47.81
C LEU A 1021 -1.08 10.57 -48.42
N ALA A 1022 -2.10 9.72 -48.61
CA ALA A 1022 -3.52 10.02 -48.33
C ALA A 1022 -4.48 8.94 -48.87
N GLY A 1023 -5.46 8.57 -48.05
CA GLY A 1023 -6.83 8.39 -48.55
C GLY A 1023 -7.33 6.98 -48.89
N ILE A 1024 -8.42 6.62 -48.19
CA ILE A 1024 -9.60 5.91 -48.72
C ILE A 1024 -9.41 4.42 -49.06
N SER A 1025 -10.01 3.58 -48.23
CA SER A 1025 -10.75 2.39 -48.67
C SER A 1025 -12.07 2.27 -47.90
N LEU A 1026 -13.07 3.03 -48.36
CA LEU A 1026 -14.46 2.95 -47.88
C LEU A 1026 -15.32 2.46 -49.05
N SER A 1027 -15.77 1.19 -49.02
CA SER A 1027 -16.89 0.61 -49.80
C SER A 1027 -16.81 -0.93 -49.80
N LEU A 1028 -17.89 -1.72 -49.75
CA LEU A 1028 -19.33 -1.42 -49.57
C LEU A 1028 -20.13 -2.73 -49.30
N TRP A 1029 -21.34 -2.58 -48.73
CA TRP A 1029 -22.51 -3.50 -48.61
C TRP A 1029 -22.61 -4.36 -47.32
N LYS A 1030 -23.78 -4.61 -46.68
CA LYS A 1030 -25.22 -4.16 -46.80
C LYS A 1030 -26.04 -4.74 -45.59
N VAL A 1031 -27.26 -4.32 -45.20
CA VAL A 1031 -28.07 -3.09 -45.41
C VAL A 1031 -29.26 -3.05 -44.41
N ARG A 1032 -29.66 -1.84 -43.95
CA ARG A 1032 -30.94 -1.49 -43.28
C ARG A 1032 -31.20 -2.15 -41.89
N ARG A 1033 -31.89 -1.48 -40.97
CA ARG A 1033 -32.82 -0.33 -41.15
C ARG A 1033 -32.53 0.81 -40.19
#